data_AF-A0A914HSH3-F1
#
_entry.id   AF-A0A914HSH3-F1
#
_cell.length_a   1.000
_cell.length_b   1.000
_cell.length_c   1.000
_cell.angle_alpha   90.00
_cell.angle_beta   90.00
_cell.angle_gamma   90.00
#
_symmetry.space_group_name_H-M   'P 1'
#
loop_
_entity.id
_entity.type
_entity.pdbx_description
1 polymer ?
#
loop_
_entity_poly.entity_id
_entity_poly.type
_entity_poly.pdbx_seq_one_letter_code
_entity_poly.pdbx_strand_id
1 'polypeptide(L)'
;MNSNHSSASVSAFDPSPFNISSNIFPSTSSPPPITNSSSTAAILEEPPVDTWCFDLLLFYRSVGDDDPQAKNVLAQLEAYMKFSFVTNGVITCCLAVFGLLGNLAFLLQLRRSNYFSRRLANHLCVLSVWDIALLLCCLCSYGIMCIFYGILPFFGLTAYLLYLFQPFASFCVTGTIWQVLAITVERYKAVARPLSSRKGQLPLRVICGSIAFGAFALNFLAVPFERKLIECYEFTQNGLYKIRTMIVQKELANNQYYAILAHLLPDVLFRAPTPILRTVGSQQIVRHRSLGRNSSVHLMLTLLSVKFVLCNTLYLFNTILMEVMGYGGKTSSQQTELEMEQYIRSLYLTDFSNCLLAIHSATNWLIFYKWNWPRFVGKREKSGGGDGKFSANFSFSSSNPEVLKSSLLDSQSTEIALKRFAERRQQICADILLALSADSFAIAKAFGVAEEREKGTLSRNIFLDNANLRKRVLELAEIVESVLNALAKSYSVEYSILEWVNLCRQIGYNFFRVNSFLTADQWKIVRTQLVLSLSKNAPNQLRWQPSPAKVRQVVLTNLQKAFTRTFNIALREMKNGACCALVDFSQRQSVETNGMILVSGRPSNAPATAEGTTPRRLIRRMTKNGGGCPAMGGLSKSLFSRASSSRDSSFSLIFPVDEKEAAEEKEEDEQLQQQRGLNGSRQNKMTEDSTVSRRKTLPERLMLNEKRRPNGLIGPGKQHSCGHMLLIRQGAVQLQQKSVPG
;
A
#
# COMPACT_ATOMS: atom_id res chain seq x y z
N MET A 1 -14.89 65.01 16.99
CA MET A 1 -15.79 66.15 17.28
C MET A 1 -17.15 65.88 16.65
N ASN A 2 -18.19 66.53 17.16
CA ASN A 2 -19.63 66.27 17.02
C ASN A 2 -20.18 65.92 15.62
N SER A 3 -21.03 64.89 15.56
CA SER A 3 -22.43 64.90 15.04
C SER A 3 -22.99 63.47 15.22
N ASN A 4 -24.03 63.25 16.04
CA ASN A 4 -25.47 63.53 15.82
C ASN A 4 -26.11 62.72 14.69
N HIS A 5 -26.88 61.69 15.04
CA HIS A 5 -28.25 61.38 14.58
C HIS A 5 -28.76 60.16 15.37
N SER A 6 -29.55 60.37 16.42
CA SER A 6 -31.02 60.49 16.43
C SER A 6 -31.75 59.13 16.34
N SER A 7 -32.16 58.62 17.50
CA SER A 7 -33.04 57.45 17.64
C SER A 7 -34.44 57.72 17.10
N ALA A 8 -34.99 56.76 16.36
CA ALA A 8 -36.40 56.73 15.95
C ALA A 8 -37.03 55.40 16.38
N SER A 9 -37.96 55.45 17.31
CA SER A 9 -38.81 54.32 17.68
C SER A 9 -39.94 54.16 16.66
N VAL A 10 -40.11 52.96 16.10
CA VAL A 10 -41.27 52.61 15.27
C VAL A 10 -42.11 51.57 16.01
N SER A 11 -43.43 51.70 15.89
CA SER A 11 -44.43 50.97 16.66
C SER A 11 -44.53 49.48 16.28
N ALA A 12 -45.01 48.68 17.24
CA ALA A 12 -45.56 47.36 16.94
C ALA A 12 -46.74 47.47 15.95
N PHE A 13 -46.93 46.43 15.14
CA PHE A 13 -48.07 46.25 14.25
C PHE A 13 -48.57 44.82 14.39
N ASP A 14 -49.85 44.65 14.73
CA ASP A 14 -50.48 43.33 14.80
C ASP A 14 -50.74 42.76 13.39
N PRO A 15 -50.29 41.54 13.08
CA PRO A 15 -50.68 40.85 11.85
C PRO A 15 -52.03 40.15 12.05
N SER A 16 -53.12 40.83 11.74
CA SER A 16 -54.43 40.17 11.58
C SER A 16 -54.44 39.28 10.32
N PRO A 17 -55.02 38.07 10.38
CA PRO A 17 -55.01 37.16 9.23
C PRO A 17 -55.99 37.61 8.14
N PHE A 18 -55.47 37.86 6.94
CA PHE A 18 -56.30 38.10 5.76
C PHE A 18 -57.03 36.83 5.32
N ASN A 19 -58.32 36.98 5.02
CA ASN A 19 -59.13 35.93 4.41
C ASN A 19 -58.94 35.98 2.89
N ILE A 20 -58.48 34.88 2.27
CA ILE A 20 -58.40 34.74 0.82
C ILE A 20 -59.60 33.89 0.36
N SER A 21 -60.47 34.48 -0.46
CA SER A 21 -61.65 33.83 -1.01
C SER A 21 -61.31 32.97 -2.24
N SER A 22 -61.66 31.69 -2.18
CA SER A 22 -61.53 30.75 -3.31
C SER A 22 -62.59 31.04 -4.37
N ASN A 23 -62.23 31.78 -5.43
CA ASN A 23 -63.13 32.10 -6.55
C ASN A 23 -62.39 32.21 -7.90
N ILE A 24 -61.86 31.07 -8.40
CA ILE A 24 -61.34 30.97 -9.78
C ILE A 24 -61.84 29.67 -10.43
N PHE A 25 -63.07 29.70 -10.93
CA PHE A 25 -63.52 28.89 -12.09
C PHE A 25 -64.60 29.68 -12.82
N PRO A 26 -64.50 29.91 -14.14
CA PRO A 26 -65.49 30.68 -14.89
C PRO A 26 -66.74 29.84 -15.16
N SER A 27 -67.88 30.26 -14.60
CA SER A 27 -69.18 29.69 -14.93
C SER A 27 -69.55 30.03 -16.39
N THR A 28 -69.79 28.99 -17.19
CA THR A 28 -70.30 29.11 -18.57
C THR A 28 -71.68 28.47 -18.69
N SER A 29 -72.43 28.88 -19.72
CA SER A 29 -73.89 28.77 -19.79
C SER A 29 -74.44 27.35 -19.94
N SER A 30 -75.68 27.18 -19.46
CA SER A 30 -76.44 25.93 -19.48
C SER A 30 -76.95 25.53 -20.88
N PRO A 31 -76.82 24.24 -21.26
CA PRO A 31 -77.65 23.61 -22.28
C PRO A 31 -78.96 23.02 -21.67
N PRO A 32 -79.97 22.69 -22.49
CA PRO A 32 -81.28 22.20 -22.03
C PRO A 32 -81.27 20.74 -21.56
N PRO A 33 -82.29 20.29 -20.80
CA PRO A 33 -82.36 18.93 -20.27
C PRO A 33 -82.61 17.88 -21.36
N ILE A 34 -81.70 16.90 -21.46
CA ILE A 34 -81.88 15.68 -22.25
C ILE A 34 -82.14 14.51 -21.30
N THR A 35 -83.09 13.65 -21.66
CA THR A 35 -83.69 12.63 -20.79
C THR A 35 -82.78 11.43 -20.52
N ASN A 36 -82.72 11.05 -19.24
CA ASN A 36 -82.43 9.72 -18.70
C ASN A 36 -81.87 8.66 -19.67
N SER A 37 -80.54 8.53 -19.70
CA SER A 37 -79.89 7.23 -19.93
C SER A 37 -78.96 6.97 -18.75
N SER A 38 -79.09 5.81 -18.10
CA SER A 38 -78.40 5.50 -16.85
C SER A 38 -76.96 5.03 -17.10
N SER A 39 -76.14 5.88 -17.71
CA SER A 39 -74.69 5.73 -17.66
C SER A 39 -74.23 6.01 -16.23
N THR A 40 -73.95 4.96 -15.46
CA THR A 40 -73.21 5.07 -14.19
C THR A 40 -71.79 5.52 -14.50
N ALA A 41 -71.60 6.83 -14.64
CA ALA A 41 -70.29 7.45 -14.58
C ALA A 41 -69.71 7.10 -13.21
N ALA A 42 -68.74 6.18 -13.18
CA ALA A 42 -68.06 5.82 -11.97
C ALA A 42 -67.39 7.08 -11.42
N ILE A 43 -67.84 7.56 -10.26
CA ILE A 43 -67.21 8.66 -9.55
C ILE A 43 -65.83 8.15 -9.17
N LEU A 44 -64.82 8.59 -9.92
CA LEU A 44 -63.45 8.15 -9.75
C LEU A 44 -62.92 8.85 -8.49
N GLU A 45 -63.01 8.14 -7.36
CA GLU A 45 -62.54 8.62 -6.06
C GLU A 45 -61.10 9.11 -6.17
N GLU A 46 -60.85 10.37 -5.79
CA GLU A 46 -59.56 11.02 -6.08
C GLU A 46 -58.41 10.26 -5.41
N PRO A 47 -57.36 9.87 -6.16
CA PRO A 47 -56.28 9.07 -5.60
C PRO A 47 -55.58 9.86 -4.48
N PRO A 48 -55.38 9.28 -3.29
CA PRO A 48 -54.91 10.02 -2.13
C PRO A 48 -53.50 10.59 -2.37
N VAL A 49 -53.26 11.82 -1.90
CA VAL A 49 -52.12 12.67 -2.29
C VAL A 49 -50.73 12.04 -2.03
N ASP A 50 -50.63 11.10 -1.09
CA ASP A 50 -49.41 10.33 -0.82
C ASP A 50 -49.08 9.25 -1.88
N THR A 51 -49.99 9.03 -2.84
CA THR A 51 -49.79 8.15 -4.01
C THR A 51 -49.45 8.93 -5.30
N TRP A 52 -49.25 10.24 -5.26
CA TRP A 52 -48.92 11.01 -6.47
C TRP A 52 -47.44 10.88 -6.83
N CYS A 53 -47.10 10.73 -8.12
CA CYS A 53 -45.71 10.70 -8.58
C CYS A 53 -45.11 12.12 -8.49
N PHE A 54 -44.50 12.45 -7.36
CA PHE A 54 -44.04 13.81 -7.08
C PHE A 54 -42.81 14.22 -7.92
N ASP A 55 -43.01 15.11 -8.90
CA ASP A 55 -41.94 15.81 -9.62
C ASP A 55 -41.72 17.20 -8.99
N LEU A 56 -40.54 17.38 -8.40
CA LEU A 56 -40.11 18.58 -7.70
C LEU A 56 -40.01 19.81 -8.62
N LEU A 57 -39.59 19.63 -9.87
CA LEU A 57 -39.42 20.73 -10.83
C LEU A 57 -40.77 21.17 -11.41
N LEU A 58 -41.66 20.22 -11.67
CA LEU A 58 -43.03 20.52 -12.10
C LEU A 58 -43.81 21.25 -11.00
N PHE A 59 -43.70 20.78 -9.75
CA PHE A 59 -44.33 21.41 -8.59
C PHE A 59 -43.93 22.88 -8.40
N TYR A 60 -42.61 23.16 -8.38
CA TYR A 60 -42.13 24.54 -8.23
C TYR A 60 -42.35 25.42 -9.47
N ARG A 61 -42.69 24.84 -10.64
CA ARG A 61 -43.22 25.59 -11.78
C ARG A 61 -44.70 25.91 -11.62
N SER A 62 -45.54 24.97 -11.15
CA SER A 62 -46.97 25.22 -10.95
C SER A 62 -47.30 26.19 -9.80
N VAL A 63 -46.48 26.23 -8.75
CA VAL A 63 -46.58 27.24 -7.67
C VAL A 63 -45.77 28.51 -8.00
N GLY A 64 -44.91 28.42 -9.03
CA GLY A 64 -43.85 29.37 -9.29
C GLY A 64 -44.34 30.78 -9.60
N ASP A 65 -45.44 30.97 -10.32
CA ASP A 65 -45.82 32.30 -10.82
C ASP A 65 -46.31 33.27 -9.74
N ASP A 66 -46.95 32.76 -8.67
CA ASP A 66 -47.52 33.59 -7.59
C ASP A 66 -46.53 33.86 -6.44
N ASP A 67 -45.60 32.95 -6.15
CA ASP A 67 -44.71 33.01 -4.98
C ASP A 67 -43.24 33.32 -5.34
N PRO A 68 -42.65 34.43 -4.86
CA PRO A 68 -41.23 34.73 -5.07
C PRO A 68 -40.26 33.73 -4.41
N GLN A 69 -40.66 33.02 -3.34
CA GLN A 69 -39.84 31.96 -2.74
C GLN A 69 -39.76 30.76 -3.69
N ALA A 70 -40.89 30.32 -4.24
CA ALA A 70 -40.95 29.30 -5.29
C ALA A 70 -40.09 29.65 -6.52
N LYS A 71 -40.08 30.93 -6.98
CA LYS A 71 -39.19 31.38 -8.07
C LYS A 71 -37.70 31.21 -7.74
N ASN A 72 -37.29 31.54 -6.51
CA ASN A 72 -35.91 31.36 -6.05
C ASN A 72 -35.52 29.87 -5.97
N VAL A 73 -36.38 29.03 -5.37
CA VAL A 73 -36.16 27.58 -5.27
C VAL A 73 -36.11 26.93 -6.66
N LEU A 74 -36.98 27.33 -7.58
CA LEU A 74 -36.96 26.87 -8.97
C LEU A 74 -35.65 27.23 -9.67
N ALA A 75 -35.16 28.47 -9.52
CA ALA A 75 -33.88 28.88 -10.11
C ALA A 75 -32.69 28.07 -9.56
N GLN A 76 -32.70 27.75 -8.26
CA GLN A 76 -31.69 26.88 -7.64
C GLN A 76 -31.79 25.43 -8.14
N LEU A 77 -33.00 24.90 -8.33
CA LEU A 77 -33.24 23.57 -8.89
C LEU A 77 -32.82 23.47 -10.37
N GLU A 78 -33.06 24.50 -11.18
CA GLU A 78 -32.58 24.53 -12.57
C GLU A 78 -31.06 24.67 -12.68
N ALA A 79 -30.41 25.36 -11.73
CA ALA A 79 -28.96 25.36 -11.60
C ALA A 79 -28.43 23.97 -11.20
N TYR A 80 -29.07 23.30 -10.24
CA TYR A 80 -28.72 21.95 -9.82
C TYR A 80 -28.92 20.92 -10.95
N MET A 81 -30.01 21.01 -11.71
CA MET A 81 -30.27 20.15 -12.88
C MET A 81 -29.14 20.26 -13.91
N LYS A 82 -28.67 21.48 -14.20
CA LYS A 82 -27.51 21.70 -15.10
C LYS A 82 -26.22 21.09 -14.52
N PHE A 83 -25.99 21.20 -13.22
CA PHE A 83 -24.86 20.57 -12.54
C PHE A 83 -24.92 19.03 -12.56
N SER A 84 -26.09 18.43 -12.30
CA SER A 84 -26.28 16.98 -12.28
C SER A 84 -26.14 16.39 -13.68
N PHE A 85 -26.74 17.02 -14.70
CA PHE A 85 -26.54 16.65 -16.10
C PHE A 85 -25.05 16.62 -16.51
N VAL A 86 -24.26 17.62 -16.10
CA VAL A 86 -22.81 17.65 -16.39
C VAL A 86 -22.04 16.61 -15.55
N THR A 87 -22.35 16.48 -14.26
CA THR A 87 -21.55 15.69 -13.30
C THR A 87 -21.92 14.21 -13.31
N ASN A 88 -23.19 13.88 -13.09
CA ASN A 88 -23.72 12.52 -13.13
C ASN A 88 -23.98 12.05 -14.56
N GLY A 89 -24.41 12.93 -15.46
CA GLY A 89 -24.60 12.57 -16.87
C GLY A 89 -23.27 12.46 -17.62
N VAL A 90 -22.76 13.60 -18.09
CA VAL A 90 -21.61 13.66 -19.02
C VAL A 90 -20.31 13.12 -18.40
N ILE A 91 -19.86 13.68 -17.27
CA ILE A 91 -18.56 13.34 -16.67
C ILE A 91 -18.54 11.88 -16.20
N THR A 92 -19.57 11.42 -15.49
CA THR A 92 -19.63 10.05 -14.99
C THR A 92 -19.78 9.02 -16.13
N CYS A 93 -20.48 9.32 -17.23
CA CYS A 93 -20.46 8.46 -18.42
C CYS A 93 -19.06 8.35 -19.05
N CYS A 94 -18.37 9.47 -19.25
CA CYS A 94 -17.00 9.48 -19.78
C CYS A 94 -16.03 8.68 -18.90
N LEU A 95 -16.14 8.83 -17.57
CA LEU A 95 -15.37 8.07 -16.59
C LEU A 95 -15.71 6.57 -16.61
N ALA A 96 -16.99 6.21 -16.73
CA ALA A 96 -17.41 4.82 -16.84
C ALA A 96 -16.82 4.16 -18.09
N VAL A 97 -16.96 4.76 -19.27
CA VAL A 97 -16.38 4.21 -20.52
C VAL A 97 -14.86 4.08 -20.42
N PHE A 98 -14.16 5.13 -19.98
CA PHE A 98 -12.71 5.11 -19.78
C PHE A 98 -12.26 4.03 -18.79
N GLY A 99 -12.99 3.91 -17.67
CA GLY A 99 -12.71 2.97 -16.60
C GLY A 99 -13.00 1.51 -16.95
N LEU A 100 -14.05 1.25 -17.72
CA LEU A 100 -14.40 -0.08 -18.22
C LEU A 100 -13.34 -0.56 -19.22
N LEU A 101 -12.98 0.26 -20.21
CA LEU A 101 -11.92 -0.04 -21.17
C LEU A 101 -10.56 -0.26 -20.47
N GLY A 102 -10.21 0.61 -19.53
CA GLY A 102 -8.97 0.54 -18.77
C GLY A 102 -8.84 -0.69 -17.87
N ASN A 103 -9.88 -1.00 -17.10
CA ASN A 103 -9.90 -2.21 -16.26
C ASN A 103 -9.95 -3.49 -17.11
N LEU A 104 -10.67 -3.51 -18.23
CA LEU A 104 -10.65 -4.66 -19.16
C LEU A 104 -9.26 -4.87 -19.78
N ALA A 105 -8.61 -3.80 -20.25
CA ALA A 105 -7.24 -3.87 -20.77
C ALA A 105 -6.25 -4.37 -19.70
N PHE A 106 -6.40 -3.92 -18.45
CA PHE A 106 -5.59 -4.37 -17.32
C PHE A 106 -5.87 -5.83 -16.93
N LEU A 107 -7.13 -6.31 -16.99
CA LEU A 107 -7.46 -7.73 -16.81
C LEU A 107 -6.81 -8.61 -17.89
N LEU A 108 -6.83 -8.18 -19.16
CA LEU A 108 -6.15 -8.87 -20.25
C LEU A 108 -4.63 -8.87 -20.07
N GLN A 109 -4.05 -7.76 -19.59
CA GLN A 109 -2.64 -7.66 -19.24
C GLN A 109 -2.28 -8.60 -18.09
N LEU A 110 -3.06 -8.65 -17.01
CA LEU A 110 -2.86 -9.56 -15.87
C LEU A 110 -2.91 -11.03 -16.29
N ARG A 111 -3.83 -11.42 -17.19
CA ARG A 111 -3.92 -12.80 -17.72
C ARG A 111 -2.72 -13.20 -18.58
N ARG A 112 -2.10 -12.26 -19.29
CA ARG A 112 -0.90 -12.50 -20.14
C ARG A 112 0.43 -12.31 -19.38
N SER A 113 0.41 -11.77 -18.16
CA SER A 113 1.60 -11.28 -17.46
C SER A 113 2.07 -12.23 -16.34
N ASN A 114 3.28 -12.78 -16.50
CA ASN A 114 4.00 -13.47 -15.42
C ASN A 114 4.78 -12.51 -14.49
N TYR A 115 4.67 -11.18 -14.66
CA TYR A 115 5.43 -10.22 -13.84
C TYR A 115 4.93 -10.08 -12.40
N PHE A 116 3.64 -10.37 -12.15
CA PHE A 116 3.07 -10.37 -10.81
C PHE A 116 3.03 -11.79 -10.24
N SER A 117 3.32 -11.94 -8.95
CA SER A 117 3.03 -13.20 -8.24
C SER A 117 1.55 -13.56 -8.41
N ARG A 118 1.27 -14.79 -8.85
CA ARG A 118 -0.08 -15.31 -9.16
C ARG A 118 -1.14 -14.97 -8.10
N ARG A 119 -0.77 -14.96 -6.81
CA ARG A 119 -1.65 -14.58 -5.70
C ARG A 119 -2.06 -13.10 -5.74
N LEU A 120 -1.13 -12.18 -6.01
CA LEU A 120 -1.47 -10.76 -6.22
C LEU A 120 -2.20 -10.54 -7.54
N ALA A 121 -1.78 -11.21 -8.63
CA ALA A 121 -2.43 -11.08 -9.93
C ALA A 121 -3.93 -11.41 -9.85
N ASN A 122 -4.28 -12.46 -9.11
CA ASN A 122 -5.66 -12.83 -8.86
C ASN A 122 -6.40 -11.80 -7.97
N HIS A 123 -5.78 -11.27 -6.90
CA HIS A 123 -6.37 -10.21 -6.08
C HIS A 123 -6.64 -8.92 -6.89
N LEU A 124 -5.72 -8.53 -7.77
CA LEU A 124 -5.89 -7.39 -8.68
C LEU A 124 -6.96 -7.68 -9.76
N CYS A 125 -7.06 -8.93 -10.21
CA CYS A 125 -8.14 -9.36 -11.10
C CYS A 125 -9.51 -9.22 -10.43
N VAL A 126 -9.66 -9.60 -9.16
CA VAL A 126 -10.91 -9.43 -8.41
C VAL A 126 -11.19 -7.94 -8.15
N LEU A 127 -10.17 -7.13 -7.84
CA LEU A 127 -10.31 -5.68 -7.69
C LEU A 127 -10.87 -5.03 -8.97
N SER A 128 -10.31 -5.33 -10.15
CA SER A 128 -10.82 -4.79 -11.42
C SER A 128 -12.18 -5.34 -11.82
N VAL A 129 -12.61 -6.50 -11.31
CA VAL A 129 -14.00 -6.97 -11.46
C VAL A 129 -14.96 -6.14 -10.61
N TRP A 130 -14.61 -5.80 -9.35
CA TRP A 130 -15.40 -4.87 -8.54
C TRP A 130 -15.46 -3.47 -9.16
N ASP A 131 -14.34 -2.96 -9.68
CA ASP A 131 -14.28 -1.64 -10.32
C ASP A 131 -15.14 -1.62 -11.60
N ILE A 132 -15.10 -2.66 -12.45
CA ILE A 132 -15.99 -2.80 -13.63
C ILE A 132 -17.46 -2.85 -13.20
N ALA A 133 -17.77 -3.66 -12.18
CA ALA A 133 -19.13 -3.83 -11.68
C ALA A 133 -19.71 -2.52 -11.12
N LEU A 134 -18.93 -1.74 -10.37
CA LEU A 134 -19.35 -0.43 -9.88
C LEU A 134 -19.58 0.55 -11.03
N LEU A 135 -18.68 0.62 -12.01
CA LEU A 135 -18.81 1.55 -13.14
C LEU A 135 -20.02 1.24 -14.02
N LEU A 136 -20.37 -0.03 -14.22
CA LEU A 136 -21.62 -0.43 -14.87
C LEU A 136 -22.84 0.06 -14.08
N CYS A 137 -22.82 -0.05 -12.75
CA CYS A 137 -23.91 0.45 -11.90
C CYS A 137 -24.04 1.96 -12.02
N CYS A 138 -22.96 2.73 -11.83
CA CYS A 138 -22.96 4.19 -11.96
C CYS A 138 -23.45 4.64 -13.35
N LEU A 139 -23.07 3.92 -14.41
CA LEU A 139 -23.54 4.18 -15.78
C LEU A 139 -25.04 3.93 -15.93
N CYS A 140 -25.57 2.84 -15.38
CA CYS A 140 -26.99 2.48 -15.49
C CYS A 140 -27.90 3.31 -14.56
N SER A 141 -27.46 3.65 -13.35
CA SER A 141 -28.29 4.34 -12.36
C SER A 141 -28.23 5.86 -12.45
N TYR A 142 -27.06 6.44 -12.82
CA TYR A 142 -26.84 7.88 -12.83
C TYR A 142 -26.47 8.38 -14.23
N GLY A 143 -25.47 7.76 -14.87
CA GLY A 143 -24.93 8.15 -16.17
C GLY A 143 -25.99 8.35 -17.26
N ILE A 144 -26.61 7.24 -17.67
CA ILE A 144 -27.59 7.23 -18.75
C ILE A 144 -28.87 7.97 -18.33
N MET A 145 -29.28 7.85 -17.06
CA MET A 145 -30.51 8.47 -16.55
C MET A 145 -30.44 10.00 -16.52
N CYS A 146 -29.35 10.59 -16.00
CA CYS A 146 -29.16 12.04 -16.00
C CYS A 146 -28.97 12.60 -17.41
N ILE A 147 -28.45 11.83 -18.38
CA ILE A 147 -28.41 12.26 -19.79
C ILE A 147 -29.82 12.34 -20.40
N PHE A 148 -30.71 11.40 -20.11
CA PHE A 148 -32.08 11.42 -20.66
C PHE A 148 -33.02 12.39 -19.95
N TYR A 149 -32.88 12.59 -18.64
CA TYR A 149 -33.85 13.34 -17.82
C TYR A 149 -33.31 14.66 -17.23
N GLY A 150 -32.00 14.95 -17.35
CA GLY A 150 -31.34 16.14 -16.78
C GLY A 150 -31.12 16.02 -15.26
N ILE A 151 -32.20 15.79 -14.52
CA ILE A 151 -32.23 15.38 -13.11
C ILE A 151 -32.58 13.89 -13.01
N LEU A 152 -32.25 13.23 -11.90
CA LEU A 152 -32.56 11.81 -11.68
C LEU A 152 -34.02 11.62 -11.23
N PRO A 153 -34.92 10.97 -12.01
CA PRO A 153 -36.29 10.74 -11.59
C PRO A 153 -36.42 9.52 -10.67
N PHE A 154 -37.23 9.64 -9.62
CA PHE A 154 -37.48 8.57 -8.63
C PHE A 154 -38.65 7.63 -8.98
N PHE A 155 -39.16 7.72 -10.22
CA PHE A 155 -40.35 7.02 -10.68
C PHE A 155 -40.17 6.31 -12.05
N GLY A 156 -41.09 5.40 -12.37
CA GLY A 156 -41.05 4.58 -13.58
C GLY A 156 -39.90 3.56 -13.59
N LEU A 157 -39.33 3.29 -14.78
CA LEU A 157 -38.21 2.36 -14.95
C LEU A 157 -37.01 2.71 -14.05
N THR A 158 -36.74 4.00 -13.85
CA THR A 158 -35.63 4.49 -13.03
C THR A 158 -35.79 4.10 -11.55
N ALA A 159 -37.01 3.97 -11.03
CA ALA A 159 -37.25 3.48 -9.67
C ALA A 159 -36.76 2.04 -9.49
N TYR A 160 -37.02 1.15 -10.46
CA TYR A 160 -36.51 -0.22 -10.44
C TYR A 160 -34.98 -0.27 -10.59
N LEU A 161 -34.43 0.55 -11.49
CA LEU A 161 -32.98 0.65 -11.68
C LEU A 161 -32.28 1.12 -10.40
N LEU A 162 -32.80 2.14 -9.72
CA LEU A 162 -32.25 2.61 -8.44
C LEU A 162 -32.44 1.59 -7.31
N TYR A 163 -33.58 0.91 -7.25
CA TYR A 163 -33.84 -0.14 -6.26
C TYR A 163 -32.84 -1.30 -6.35
N LEU A 164 -32.45 -1.70 -7.56
CA LEU A 164 -31.51 -2.79 -7.80
C LEU A 164 -30.03 -2.33 -7.80
N PHE A 165 -29.69 -1.30 -8.56
CA PHE A 165 -28.30 -0.91 -8.80
C PHE A 165 -27.69 -0.07 -7.68
N GLN A 166 -28.47 0.66 -6.87
CA GLN A 166 -27.91 1.40 -5.73
C GLN A 166 -27.31 0.47 -4.65
N PRO A 167 -28.01 -0.57 -4.13
CA PRO A 167 -27.40 -1.50 -3.19
C PRO A 167 -26.30 -2.36 -3.85
N PHE A 168 -26.41 -2.67 -5.14
CA PHE A 168 -25.33 -3.36 -5.87
C PHE A 168 -24.07 -2.49 -6.02
N ALA A 169 -24.22 -1.17 -6.23
CA ALA A 169 -23.11 -0.22 -6.24
C ALA A 169 -22.44 -0.16 -4.86
N SER A 170 -23.23 -0.01 -3.78
CA SER A 170 -22.74 -0.03 -2.40
C SER A 170 -22.04 -1.36 -2.04
N PHE A 171 -22.54 -2.49 -2.55
CA PHE A 171 -21.92 -3.81 -2.49
C PHE A 171 -20.56 -3.86 -3.21
N CYS A 172 -20.46 -3.32 -4.43
CA CYS A 172 -19.20 -3.24 -5.16
C CYS A 172 -18.18 -2.31 -4.50
N VAL A 173 -18.63 -1.18 -3.94
CA VAL A 173 -17.81 -0.30 -3.10
C VAL A 173 -17.25 -1.10 -1.92
N THR A 174 -18.08 -1.71 -1.08
CA THR A 174 -17.61 -2.54 0.05
C THR A 174 -16.67 -3.66 -0.42
N GLY A 175 -16.94 -4.29 -1.57
CA GLY A 175 -16.05 -5.27 -2.22
C GLY A 175 -14.66 -4.71 -2.53
N THR A 176 -14.58 -3.57 -3.22
CA THR A 176 -13.32 -2.86 -3.51
C THR A 176 -12.57 -2.48 -2.23
N ILE A 177 -13.25 -1.95 -1.21
CA ILE A 177 -12.64 -1.58 0.09
C ILE A 177 -11.93 -2.77 0.73
N TRP A 178 -12.65 -3.88 0.89
CA TRP A 178 -12.11 -5.09 1.52
C TRP A 178 -11.07 -5.80 0.66
N GLN A 179 -11.18 -5.68 -0.67
CA GLN A 179 -10.19 -6.22 -1.60
C GLN A 179 -8.87 -5.44 -1.56
N VAL A 180 -8.90 -4.11 -1.43
CA VAL A 180 -7.70 -3.27 -1.20
C VAL A 180 -7.08 -3.57 0.17
N LEU A 181 -7.90 -3.76 1.21
CA LEU A 181 -7.42 -4.15 2.54
C LEU A 181 -6.73 -5.53 2.51
N ALA A 182 -7.32 -6.52 1.85
CA ALA A 182 -6.74 -7.86 1.72
C ALA A 182 -5.39 -7.83 0.98
N ILE A 183 -5.28 -7.10 -0.13
CA ILE A 183 -4.02 -6.86 -0.85
C ILE A 183 -2.96 -6.27 0.10
N THR A 184 -3.35 -5.27 0.90
CA THR A 184 -2.45 -4.54 1.78
C THR A 184 -1.99 -5.40 2.97
N VAL A 185 -2.88 -6.18 3.57
CA VAL A 185 -2.56 -7.13 4.65
C VAL A 185 -1.66 -8.27 4.15
N GLU A 186 -1.89 -8.81 2.96
CA GLU A 186 -0.99 -9.82 2.38
C GLU A 186 0.38 -9.23 2.05
N ARG A 187 0.44 -8.02 1.49
CA ARG A 187 1.70 -7.32 1.22
C ARG A 187 2.46 -7.02 2.50
N TYR A 188 1.78 -6.61 3.57
CA TYR A 188 2.38 -6.45 4.89
C TYR A 188 2.92 -7.78 5.44
N LYS A 189 2.11 -8.85 5.46
CA LYS A 189 2.55 -10.19 5.93
C LYS A 189 3.77 -10.71 5.14
N ALA A 190 3.79 -10.52 3.82
CA ALA A 190 4.90 -10.95 2.96
C ALA A 190 6.22 -10.22 3.25
N VAL A 191 6.18 -8.94 3.66
CA VAL A 191 7.38 -8.15 3.99
C VAL A 191 7.77 -8.29 5.46
N ALA A 192 6.81 -8.32 6.38
CA ALA A 192 7.06 -8.38 7.83
C ALA A 192 7.40 -9.78 8.36
N ARG A 193 6.92 -10.85 7.70
CA ARG A 193 7.13 -12.25 8.14
C ARG A 193 7.36 -13.21 6.96
N PRO A 194 8.40 -13.01 6.12
CA PRO A 194 8.61 -13.79 4.90
C PRO A 194 8.70 -15.31 5.11
N LEU A 195 9.31 -15.76 6.22
CA LEU A 195 9.47 -17.19 6.53
C LEU A 195 8.18 -17.83 7.06
N SER A 196 7.54 -17.20 8.06
CA SER A 196 6.25 -17.66 8.63
C SER A 196 5.11 -17.65 7.60
N SER A 197 5.19 -16.81 6.57
CA SER A 197 4.20 -16.67 5.49
C SER A 197 3.85 -17.99 4.77
N ARG A 198 4.70 -19.03 4.81
CA ARG A 198 4.42 -20.31 4.11
C ARG A 198 3.50 -21.27 4.86
N LYS A 199 3.36 -21.17 6.19
CA LYS A 199 2.49 -22.06 7.00
C LYS A 199 1.22 -21.31 7.41
N GLY A 200 0.04 -21.80 7.01
CA GLY A 200 -1.25 -21.22 7.40
C GLY A 200 -1.77 -20.04 6.55
N GLN A 201 -1.36 -19.91 5.27
CA GLN A 201 -2.04 -18.99 4.36
C GLN A 201 -3.45 -19.49 4.00
N LEU A 202 -4.48 -18.72 4.34
CA LEU A 202 -5.84 -18.97 3.85
C LEU A 202 -5.85 -19.01 2.31
N PRO A 203 -6.58 -19.95 1.69
CA PRO A 203 -6.70 -20.03 0.24
C PRO A 203 -7.47 -18.82 -0.29
N LEU A 204 -6.99 -18.25 -1.40
CA LEU A 204 -7.52 -17.00 -1.95
C LEU A 204 -9.04 -17.02 -2.18
N ARG A 205 -9.58 -18.17 -2.64
CA ARG A 205 -11.03 -18.37 -2.87
C ARG A 205 -11.86 -18.10 -1.61
N VAL A 206 -11.37 -18.50 -0.44
CA VAL A 206 -12.06 -18.25 0.84
C VAL A 206 -11.99 -16.78 1.23
N ILE A 207 -10.87 -16.09 0.98
CA ILE A 207 -10.74 -14.66 1.26
C ILE A 207 -11.72 -13.86 0.38
N CYS A 208 -11.66 -14.01 -0.95
CA CYS A 208 -12.55 -13.30 -1.87
C CYS A 208 -14.02 -13.72 -1.66
N GLY A 209 -14.30 -14.98 -1.34
CA GLY A 209 -15.63 -15.46 -0.97
C GLY A 209 -16.17 -14.82 0.32
N SER A 210 -15.35 -14.72 1.37
CA SER A 210 -15.76 -14.02 2.61
C SER A 210 -15.97 -12.52 2.41
N ILE A 211 -15.22 -11.90 1.50
CA ILE A 211 -15.41 -10.49 1.12
C ILE A 211 -16.73 -10.31 0.39
N ALA A 212 -17.01 -11.15 -0.61
CA ALA A 212 -18.28 -11.11 -1.35
C ALA A 212 -19.48 -11.40 -0.42
N PHE A 213 -19.40 -12.41 0.44
CA PHE A 213 -20.46 -12.73 1.40
C PHE A 213 -20.69 -11.61 2.43
N GLY A 214 -19.62 -11.08 3.03
CA GLY A 214 -19.72 -9.97 3.98
C GLY A 214 -20.24 -8.69 3.33
N ALA A 215 -19.78 -8.36 2.13
CA ALA A 215 -20.31 -7.24 1.37
C ALA A 215 -21.79 -7.44 0.99
N PHE A 216 -22.19 -8.65 0.60
CA PHE A 216 -23.60 -8.95 0.31
C PHE A 216 -24.47 -8.78 1.56
N ALA A 217 -24.07 -9.39 2.68
CA ALA A 217 -24.80 -9.30 3.95
C ALA A 217 -24.97 -7.85 4.43
N LEU A 218 -23.92 -7.03 4.36
CA LEU A 218 -23.96 -5.62 4.79
C LEU A 218 -24.78 -4.70 3.87
N ASN A 219 -24.96 -5.04 2.59
CA ASN A 219 -25.59 -4.14 1.62
C ASN A 219 -26.99 -4.59 1.15
N PHE A 220 -27.24 -5.89 1.01
CA PHE A 220 -28.52 -6.40 0.47
C PHE A 220 -29.55 -6.76 1.53
N LEU A 221 -29.14 -7.13 2.75
CA LEU A 221 -30.09 -7.50 3.81
C LEU A 221 -30.90 -6.30 4.31
N ALA A 222 -30.39 -5.08 4.20
CA ALA A 222 -31.02 -3.87 4.73
C ALA A 222 -32.10 -3.28 3.78
N VAL A 223 -31.90 -3.42 2.46
CA VAL A 223 -32.79 -2.94 1.38
C VAL A 223 -34.28 -3.24 1.61
N PRO A 224 -34.72 -4.50 1.90
CA PRO A 224 -36.15 -4.79 2.09
C PRO A 224 -36.76 -4.15 3.35
N PHE A 225 -35.95 -3.74 4.33
CA PHE A 225 -36.41 -3.05 5.54
C PHE A 225 -36.47 -1.53 5.35
N GLU A 226 -35.61 -0.97 4.51
CA GLU A 226 -35.54 0.46 4.21
C GLU A 226 -36.46 0.91 3.07
N ARG A 227 -36.64 0.09 2.04
CA ARG A 227 -37.19 0.54 0.75
C ARG A 227 -38.38 -0.30 0.31
N LYS A 228 -39.47 0.36 -0.07
CA LYS A 228 -40.59 -0.23 -0.82
C LYS A 228 -40.66 0.42 -2.20
N LEU A 229 -40.96 -0.38 -3.24
CA LEU A 229 -41.55 0.16 -4.46
C LEU A 229 -43.06 0.22 -4.22
N ILE A 230 -43.68 1.35 -4.55
CA ILE A 230 -45.15 1.50 -4.54
C ILE A 230 -45.60 2.10 -5.86
N GLU A 231 -46.86 1.86 -6.21
CA GLU A 231 -47.49 2.51 -7.35
C GLU A 231 -47.73 3.99 -7.05
N CYS A 232 -47.67 4.81 -8.10
CA CYS A 232 -47.98 6.23 -8.05
C CYS A 232 -48.69 6.70 -9.31
N TYR A 233 -49.45 7.78 -9.20
CA TYR A 233 -50.19 8.40 -10.30
C TYR A 233 -49.44 9.60 -10.87
N GLU A 234 -49.09 9.55 -12.16
CA GLU A 234 -48.57 10.67 -12.94
C GLU A 234 -49.73 11.33 -13.69
N PHE A 235 -49.85 12.67 -13.59
CA PHE A 235 -50.81 13.45 -14.37
C PHE A 235 -50.30 13.62 -15.80
N THR A 236 -51.04 13.12 -16.80
CA THR A 236 -50.74 13.38 -18.21
C THR A 236 -51.45 14.66 -18.67
N GLN A 237 -50.87 15.39 -19.63
CA GLN A 237 -51.44 16.64 -20.17
C GLN A 237 -52.91 16.51 -20.67
N ASN A 238 -53.34 15.30 -21.03
CA ASN A 238 -54.71 15.01 -21.50
C ASN A 238 -55.73 14.83 -20.36
N GLY A 239 -55.38 15.15 -19.10
CA GLY A 239 -56.23 14.90 -17.92
C GLY A 239 -56.31 13.43 -17.50
N LEU A 240 -55.63 12.53 -18.19
CA LEU A 240 -55.56 11.10 -17.86
C LEU A 240 -54.44 10.82 -16.87
N TYR A 241 -54.72 9.96 -15.88
CA TYR A 241 -53.74 9.46 -14.92
C TYR A 241 -52.97 8.28 -15.51
N LYS A 242 -51.65 8.27 -15.36
CA LYS A 242 -50.80 7.14 -15.73
C LYS A 242 -50.20 6.52 -14.48
N ILE A 243 -50.54 5.26 -14.21
CA ILE A 243 -49.92 4.50 -13.12
C ILE A 243 -48.44 4.25 -13.48
N ARG A 244 -47.56 4.58 -12.55
CA ARG A 244 -46.13 4.25 -12.55
C ARG A 244 -45.75 3.68 -11.19
N THR A 245 -44.47 3.38 -10.99
CA THR A 245 -43.92 2.95 -9.70
C THR A 245 -42.88 3.93 -9.21
N MET A 246 -42.91 4.30 -7.93
CA MET A 246 -41.87 5.11 -7.28
C MET A 246 -41.18 4.36 -6.14
N ILE A 247 -39.92 4.71 -5.88
CA ILE A 247 -39.15 4.18 -4.75
C ILE A 247 -39.39 5.05 -3.50
N VAL A 248 -39.84 4.42 -2.41
CA VAL A 248 -40.20 5.11 -1.15
C VAL A 248 -39.48 4.48 0.03
N GLN A 249 -38.84 5.32 0.84
CA GLN A 249 -38.23 4.94 2.11
C GLN A 249 -39.31 4.63 3.15
N LYS A 250 -39.18 3.50 3.85
CA LYS A 250 -40.01 3.12 4.99
C LYS A 250 -39.61 3.94 6.22
N GLU A 251 -40.56 4.19 7.11
CA GLU A 251 -40.39 5.04 8.31
C GLU A 251 -39.24 4.58 9.22
N LEU A 252 -38.91 3.29 9.22
CA LEU A 252 -37.76 2.74 9.94
C LEU A 252 -36.42 3.35 9.50
N ALA A 253 -36.26 3.72 8.22
CA ALA A 253 -35.05 4.37 7.72
C ALA A 253 -34.87 5.78 8.29
N ASN A 254 -35.98 6.48 8.60
CA ASN A 254 -35.96 7.82 9.18
C ASN A 254 -35.61 7.80 10.69
N ASN A 255 -35.53 6.62 11.32
CA ASN A 255 -35.13 6.51 12.72
C ASN A 255 -33.61 6.69 12.84
N GLN A 256 -33.18 7.79 13.45
CA GLN A 256 -31.76 8.12 13.65
C GLN A 256 -30.96 7.00 14.34
N TYR A 257 -31.57 6.22 15.25
CA TYR A 257 -30.92 5.07 15.87
C TYR A 257 -30.72 3.90 14.89
N TYR A 258 -31.66 3.68 13.95
CA TYR A 258 -31.49 2.73 12.86
C TYR A 258 -30.36 3.19 11.93
N ALA A 259 -30.37 4.45 11.49
CA ALA A 259 -29.31 5.01 10.63
C ALA A 259 -27.92 4.91 11.28
N ILE A 260 -27.80 5.19 12.59
CA ILE A 260 -26.55 5.02 13.33
C ILE A 260 -26.10 3.54 13.39
N LEU A 261 -27.03 2.61 13.62
CA LEU A 261 -26.70 1.19 13.82
C LEU A 261 -26.50 0.40 12.50
N ALA A 262 -27.25 0.75 11.44
CA ALA A 262 -27.29 0.05 10.17
C ALA A 262 -26.47 0.72 9.06
N HIS A 263 -26.21 2.03 9.14
CA HIS A 263 -25.37 2.74 8.17
C HIS A 263 -24.06 3.22 8.80
N LEU A 264 -24.12 4.09 9.83
CA LEU A 264 -22.90 4.72 10.37
C LEU A 264 -21.93 3.69 10.97
N LEU A 265 -22.39 2.81 11.86
CA LEU A 265 -21.51 1.87 12.55
C LEU A 265 -20.87 0.87 11.56
N PRO A 266 -21.62 0.25 10.61
CA PRO A 266 -21.02 -0.54 9.55
C PRO A 266 -20.04 0.25 8.67
N ASP A 267 -20.32 1.51 8.34
CA ASP A 267 -19.41 2.29 7.51
C ASP A 267 -18.13 2.70 8.26
N VAL A 268 -18.23 3.09 9.53
CA VAL A 268 -17.07 3.43 10.37
C VAL A 268 -16.19 2.21 10.65
N LEU A 269 -16.77 1.00 10.76
CA LEU A 269 -16.03 -0.25 11.00
C LEU A 269 -15.51 -0.90 9.72
N PHE A 270 -16.32 -0.94 8.66
CA PHE A 270 -16.06 -1.73 7.45
C PHE A 270 -15.78 -0.91 6.18
N ARG A 271 -16.17 0.37 6.07
CA ARG A 271 -15.89 1.22 4.88
C ARG A 271 -14.80 2.29 5.09
N ALA A 272 -14.67 2.81 6.30
CA ALA A 272 -13.86 3.99 6.61
C ALA A 272 -12.33 3.80 6.42
N PRO A 273 -11.55 4.90 6.41
CA PRO A 273 -10.08 4.84 6.38
C PRO A 273 -9.42 4.00 7.49
N THR A 274 -10.09 3.74 8.62
CA THR A 274 -9.56 3.12 9.84
C THR A 274 -8.69 1.87 9.63
N PRO A 275 -9.15 0.81 8.92
CA PRO A 275 -8.31 -0.33 8.54
C PRO A 275 -7.05 0.06 7.74
N ILE A 276 -7.17 1.00 6.79
CA ILE A 276 -6.05 1.42 5.93
C ILE A 276 -5.05 2.29 6.71
N LEU A 277 -5.50 3.21 7.56
CA LEU A 277 -4.63 4.03 8.42
C LEU A 277 -3.73 3.14 9.30
N ARG A 278 -4.28 2.07 9.89
CA ARG A 278 -3.50 1.05 10.63
C ARG A 278 -2.43 0.39 9.74
N THR A 279 -2.72 0.11 8.47
CA THR A 279 -1.71 -0.41 7.53
C THR A 279 -0.70 0.64 7.04
N VAL A 280 -1.07 1.93 6.95
CA VAL A 280 -0.15 2.99 6.54
C VAL A 280 0.91 3.23 7.62
N GLY A 281 0.52 3.26 8.90
CA GLY A 281 1.47 3.29 10.01
C GLY A 281 2.42 2.08 10.00
N SER A 282 1.91 0.88 9.73
CA SER A 282 2.76 -0.31 9.60
C SER A 282 3.70 -0.25 8.38
N GLN A 283 3.28 0.37 7.27
CA GLN A 283 4.13 0.62 6.10
C GLN A 283 5.23 1.67 6.35
N GLN A 284 4.98 2.71 7.16
CA GLN A 284 6.02 3.69 7.53
C GLN A 284 7.15 3.02 8.31
N ILE A 285 6.83 2.16 9.28
CA ILE A 285 7.81 1.34 10.03
C ILE A 285 8.64 0.46 9.08
N VAL A 286 8.02 -0.09 8.02
CA VAL A 286 8.72 -0.87 6.99
C VAL A 286 9.61 0.01 6.10
N ARG A 287 9.20 1.23 5.73
CA ARG A 287 10.01 2.16 4.92
C ARG A 287 11.35 2.46 5.59
N HIS A 288 11.37 2.71 6.90
CA HIS A 288 12.62 2.95 7.66
C HIS A 288 13.61 1.77 7.61
N ARG A 289 13.14 0.55 7.37
CA ARG A 289 13.99 -0.66 7.22
C ARG A 289 14.36 -0.98 5.77
N SER A 290 13.85 -0.25 4.78
CA SER A 290 13.92 -0.60 3.36
C SER A 290 14.59 0.49 2.49
N LEU A 291 15.67 1.09 2.98
CA LEU A 291 16.39 2.20 2.33
C LEU A 291 17.07 1.87 0.98
N GLY A 292 17.07 0.61 0.52
CA GLY A 292 18.06 0.16 -0.49
C GLY A 292 17.59 -0.24 -1.90
N ARG A 293 16.32 -0.62 -2.18
CA ARG A 293 16.00 -1.19 -3.52
C ARG A 293 14.55 -1.19 -4.04
N ASN A 294 13.53 -1.27 -3.19
CA ASN A 294 12.12 -1.48 -3.61
C ASN A 294 11.17 -0.32 -3.26
N SER A 295 11.69 0.91 -3.15
CA SER A 295 10.91 2.14 -2.85
C SER A 295 9.66 2.29 -3.75
N SER A 296 9.79 1.85 -4.99
CA SER A 296 8.79 1.94 -6.04
C SER A 296 7.50 1.18 -5.69
N VAL A 297 7.55 -0.12 -5.37
CA VAL A 297 6.35 -0.92 -5.03
C VAL A 297 5.63 -0.38 -3.78
N HIS A 298 6.38 0.17 -2.82
CA HIS A 298 5.80 0.84 -1.67
C HIS A 298 5.09 2.16 -2.04
N LEU A 299 5.65 2.95 -2.97
CA LEU A 299 5.02 4.17 -3.48
C LEU A 299 3.69 3.86 -4.21
N MET A 300 3.65 2.81 -5.04
CA MET A 300 2.43 2.33 -5.70
C MET A 300 1.32 2.00 -4.69
N LEU A 301 1.64 1.23 -3.64
CA LEU A 301 0.68 0.86 -2.59
C LEU A 301 0.25 2.06 -1.72
N THR A 302 1.16 3.01 -1.48
CA THR A 302 0.84 4.26 -0.76
C THR A 302 -0.08 5.15 -1.60
N LEU A 303 0.14 5.29 -2.91
CA LEU A 303 -0.73 6.05 -3.80
C LEU A 303 -2.14 5.46 -3.87
N LEU A 304 -2.25 4.12 -3.97
CA LEU A 304 -3.54 3.42 -3.88
C LEU A 304 -4.26 3.75 -2.56
N SER A 305 -3.53 3.70 -1.44
CA SER A 305 -4.07 4.01 -0.10
C SER A 305 -4.51 5.46 0.06
N VAL A 306 -3.73 6.43 -0.43
CA VAL A 306 -4.04 7.87 -0.34
C VAL A 306 -5.25 8.21 -1.22
N LYS A 307 -5.25 7.74 -2.48
CA LYS A 307 -6.40 7.90 -3.40
C LYS A 307 -7.66 7.28 -2.80
N PHE A 308 -7.55 6.09 -2.24
CA PHE A 308 -8.66 5.43 -1.56
C PHE A 308 -9.25 6.30 -0.44
N VAL A 309 -8.41 6.84 0.44
CA VAL A 309 -8.86 7.70 1.55
C VAL A 309 -9.53 8.96 1.02
N LEU A 310 -8.96 9.62 0.01
CA LEU A 310 -9.53 10.83 -0.58
C LEU A 310 -10.94 10.58 -1.17
N CYS A 311 -11.12 9.53 -1.98
CA CYS A 311 -12.41 9.22 -2.60
C CYS A 311 -13.47 8.80 -1.55
N ASN A 312 -13.12 7.90 -0.62
CA ASN A 312 -14.10 7.32 0.30
C ASN A 312 -14.40 8.19 1.53
N THR A 313 -13.53 9.14 1.90
CA THR A 313 -13.82 10.06 3.01
C THR A 313 -14.97 11.02 2.68
N LEU A 314 -15.06 11.48 1.43
CA LEU A 314 -16.16 12.35 1.00
C LEU A 314 -17.49 11.59 0.92
N TYR A 315 -17.48 10.32 0.52
CA TYR A 315 -18.63 9.43 0.61
C TYR A 315 -19.09 9.22 2.06
N LEU A 316 -18.18 8.83 2.96
CA LEU A 316 -18.47 8.67 4.38
C LEU A 316 -19.02 9.96 5.01
N PHE A 317 -18.46 11.12 4.65
CA PHE A 317 -18.93 12.42 5.13
C PHE A 317 -20.34 12.76 4.63
N ASN A 318 -20.66 12.46 3.37
CA ASN A 318 -22.02 12.62 2.84
C ASN A 318 -23.00 11.71 3.59
N THR A 319 -22.64 10.43 3.84
CA THR A 319 -23.47 9.50 4.64
C THR A 319 -23.69 10.00 6.07
N ILE A 320 -22.68 10.59 6.72
CA ILE A 320 -22.82 11.19 8.05
C ILE A 320 -23.80 12.38 8.03
N LEU A 321 -23.68 13.27 7.05
CA LEU A 321 -24.58 14.42 6.93
C LEU A 321 -26.02 13.98 6.68
N MET A 322 -26.25 13.15 5.65
CA MET A 322 -27.59 12.70 5.26
C MET A 322 -28.26 11.86 6.36
N GLU A 323 -27.64 10.73 6.72
CA GLU A 323 -28.29 9.68 7.51
C GLU A 323 -28.23 9.94 9.02
N VAL A 324 -27.17 10.59 9.51
CA VAL A 324 -26.93 10.74 10.97
C VAL A 324 -27.31 12.12 11.46
N MET A 325 -27.02 13.17 10.69
CA MET A 325 -27.41 14.54 11.04
C MET A 325 -28.76 14.95 10.46
N GLY A 326 -29.38 14.12 9.62
CA GLY A 326 -30.66 14.43 8.98
C GLY A 326 -30.59 15.63 8.03
N TYR A 327 -29.42 15.91 7.44
CA TYR A 327 -29.21 17.10 6.63
C TYR A 327 -30.02 17.03 5.33
N GLY A 328 -31.00 17.93 5.17
CA GLY A 328 -32.01 17.84 4.10
C GLY A 328 -33.21 16.93 4.43
N GLY A 329 -33.30 16.41 5.66
CA GLY A 329 -34.45 15.67 6.18
C GLY A 329 -35.49 16.59 6.84
N LYS A 330 -36.77 16.25 6.70
CA LYS A 330 -37.92 17.06 7.16
C LYS A 330 -38.26 16.85 8.66
N THR A 331 -37.24 16.81 9.52
CA THR A 331 -37.41 16.48 10.95
C THR A 331 -37.63 17.68 11.87
N SER A 332 -37.72 18.89 11.32
CA SER A 332 -38.15 20.10 12.01
C SER A 332 -39.43 20.62 11.37
N SER A 333 -40.35 21.19 12.16
CA SER A 333 -41.64 21.67 11.68
C SER A 333 -41.77 23.19 11.71
N GLN A 334 -40.64 23.93 11.63
CA GLN A 334 -40.59 25.35 11.96
C GLN A 334 -39.71 26.27 11.07
N GLN A 335 -38.96 25.80 10.04
CA GLN A 335 -38.15 26.73 9.22
C GLN A 335 -37.97 26.31 7.73
N THR A 336 -39.07 26.41 6.98
CA THR A 336 -39.23 25.95 5.59
C THR A 336 -38.20 26.44 4.56
N GLU A 337 -37.78 27.72 4.59
CA GLU A 337 -36.79 28.23 3.62
C GLU A 337 -35.42 27.58 3.78
N LEU A 338 -34.91 27.53 5.01
CA LEU A 338 -33.55 27.08 5.30
C LEU A 338 -33.39 25.57 5.05
N GLU A 339 -34.46 24.80 5.32
CA GLU A 339 -34.51 23.36 5.06
C GLU A 339 -34.41 23.04 3.55
N MET A 340 -35.06 23.82 2.69
CA MET A 340 -35.04 23.58 1.24
C MET A 340 -33.67 23.90 0.61
N GLU A 341 -32.99 24.97 1.06
CA GLU A 341 -31.63 25.26 0.58
C GLU A 341 -30.63 24.18 1.04
N GLN A 342 -30.75 23.68 2.28
CA GLN A 342 -29.95 22.56 2.78
C GLN A 342 -30.18 21.28 1.96
N TYR A 343 -31.45 20.97 1.64
CA TYR A 343 -31.79 19.84 0.78
C TYR A 343 -31.13 19.96 -0.61
N ILE A 344 -31.25 21.09 -1.30
CA ILE A 344 -30.59 21.32 -2.60
C ILE A 344 -29.07 21.17 -2.48
N ARG A 345 -28.44 21.80 -1.47
CA ARG A 345 -26.99 21.68 -1.21
C ARG A 345 -26.55 20.22 -0.97
N SER A 346 -27.40 19.40 -0.36
CA SER A 346 -27.13 17.98 -0.12
C SER A 346 -27.17 17.12 -1.40
N LEU A 347 -27.99 17.49 -2.39
CA LEU A 347 -28.02 16.86 -3.71
C LEU A 347 -26.72 17.12 -4.47
N TYR A 348 -26.21 18.37 -4.47
CA TYR A 348 -24.90 18.71 -5.04
C TYR A 348 -23.77 17.85 -4.42
N LEU A 349 -23.76 17.69 -3.09
CA LEU A 349 -22.75 16.90 -2.39
C LEU A 349 -22.84 15.40 -2.72
N THR A 350 -24.06 14.88 -2.83
CA THR A 350 -24.33 13.47 -3.18
C THR A 350 -23.87 13.14 -4.60
N ASP A 351 -24.17 14.00 -5.58
CA ASP A 351 -23.74 13.83 -6.97
C ASP A 351 -22.22 13.94 -7.13
N PHE A 352 -21.60 14.91 -6.46
CA PHE A 352 -20.14 15.04 -6.45
C PHE A 352 -19.46 13.82 -5.80
N SER A 353 -20.06 13.26 -4.74
CA SER A 353 -19.61 12.04 -4.08
C SER A 353 -19.72 10.80 -4.98
N ASN A 354 -20.85 10.63 -5.68
CA ASN A 354 -21.06 9.57 -6.66
C ASN A 354 -20.06 9.65 -7.83
N CYS A 355 -19.80 10.86 -8.33
CA CYS A 355 -18.78 11.12 -9.34
C CYS A 355 -17.37 10.76 -8.83
N LEU A 356 -17.03 11.07 -7.57
CA LEU A 356 -15.75 10.68 -6.97
C LEU A 356 -15.57 9.16 -6.81
N LEU A 357 -16.65 8.41 -6.56
CA LEU A 357 -16.63 6.94 -6.59
C LEU A 357 -16.40 6.40 -8.01
N ALA A 358 -17.01 7.01 -9.04
CA ALA A 358 -16.74 6.69 -10.43
C ALA A 358 -15.27 7.00 -10.80
N ILE A 359 -14.74 8.17 -10.43
CA ILE A 359 -13.32 8.53 -10.59
C ILE A 359 -12.42 7.50 -9.89
N HIS A 360 -12.79 7.00 -8.71
CA HIS A 360 -12.02 5.99 -7.99
C HIS A 360 -11.84 4.72 -8.85
N SER A 361 -12.92 4.06 -9.23
CA SER A 361 -12.88 2.79 -9.97
C SER A 361 -12.33 2.97 -11.39
N ALA A 362 -12.64 4.10 -12.04
CA ALA A 362 -12.17 4.40 -13.39
C ALA A 362 -10.66 4.63 -13.51
N THR A 363 -9.98 4.92 -12.39
CA THR A 363 -8.54 5.25 -12.39
C THR A 363 -7.69 4.26 -11.57
N ASN A 364 -8.24 3.13 -11.09
CA ASN A 364 -7.48 2.14 -10.33
C ASN A 364 -6.43 1.42 -11.20
N TRP A 365 -6.81 1.00 -12.40
CA TRP A 365 -5.91 0.37 -13.37
C TRP A 365 -4.66 1.22 -13.71
N LEU A 366 -4.78 2.55 -13.77
CA LEU A 366 -3.68 3.47 -14.10
C LEU A 366 -2.46 3.31 -13.17
N ILE A 367 -2.71 3.06 -11.88
CA ILE A 367 -1.68 2.90 -10.84
C ILE A 367 -0.78 1.69 -11.15
N PHE A 368 -1.36 0.64 -11.72
CA PHE A 368 -0.66 -0.60 -12.07
C PHE A 368 -0.15 -0.61 -13.52
N TYR A 369 -0.86 0.05 -14.44
CA TYR A 369 -0.56 0.05 -15.87
C TYR A 369 0.66 0.90 -16.23
N LYS A 370 0.74 2.15 -15.73
CA LYS A 370 1.86 3.07 -16.02
C LYS A 370 3.20 2.60 -15.43
N TRP A 371 3.16 1.60 -14.54
CA TRP A 371 4.29 1.10 -13.76
C TRP A 371 5.51 0.66 -14.59
N ASN A 372 5.27 0.05 -15.75
CA ASN A 372 6.32 -0.49 -16.61
C ASN A 372 6.71 0.44 -17.78
N TRP A 373 6.00 1.55 -17.97
CA TRP A 373 6.23 2.48 -19.10
C TRP A 373 7.65 3.08 -19.17
N PRO A 374 8.31 3.46 -18.05
CA PRO A 374 9.62 4.12 -18.08
C PRO A 374 10.82 3.30 -18.62
N ARG A 375 10.61 2.05 -19.04
CA ARG A 375 11.68 1.19 -19.60
C ARG A 375 11.52 0.84 -21.07
N PHE A 376 10.35 1.06 -21.69
CA PHE A 376 10.16 0.87 -23.13
C PHE A 376 10.34 2.15 -23.94
N VAL A 377 10.10 3.33 -23.35
CA VAL A 377 10.55 4.61 -23.92
C VAL A 377 12.01 4.90 -23.55
N GLY A 378 12.87 3.88 -23.68
CA GLY A 378 14.29 4.12 -23.85
C GLY A 378 14.47 4.89 -25.15
N LYS A 379 15.06 6.09 -25.09
CA LYS A 379 15.22 6.93 -26.29
C LYS A 379 15.90 6.11 -27.38
N ARG A 380 15.33 6.15 -28.60
CA ARG A 380 16.03 5.76 -29.83
C ARG A 380 17.07 6.83 -30.10
N GLU A 381 18.17 6.76 -29.36
CA GLU A 381 19.19 7.79 -29.23
C GLU A 381 19.95 7.89 -30.56
N LYS A 382 19.47 8.78 -31.45
CA LYS A 382 20.17 9.13 -32.68
C LYS A 382 21.55 9.65 -32.29
N SER A 383 22.60 9.04 -32.85
CA SER A 383 23.98 9.41 -32.57
C SER A 383 24.22 10.90 -32.82
N GLY A 384 24.56 11.62 -31.76
CA GLY A 384 24.95 13.03 -31.76
C GLY A 384 25.81 13.26 -30.52
N GLY A 385 27.10 13.57 -30.71
CA GLY A 385 28.09 13.51 -29.64
C GLY A 385 27.95 14.63 -28.60
N GLY A 386 28.20 14.29 -27.33
CA GLY A 386 28.31 15.24 -26.23
C GLY A 386 28.63 14.53 -24.91
N ASP A 387 29.74 14.89 -24.26
CA ASP A 387 30.28 14.21 -23.07
C ASP A 387 29.47 14.48 -21.77
N GLY A 388 28.23 14.00 -21.73
CA GLY A 388 27.39 14.01 -20.53
C GLY A 388 27.78 12.93 -19.53
N LYS A 389 28.22 13.30 -18.32
CA LYS A 389 28.49 12.37 -17.20
C LYS A 389 27.22 11.67 -16.70
N PHE A 390 26.79 10.62 -17.39
CA PHE A 390 25.58 9.88 -17.08
C PHE A 390 25.73 9.03 -15.80
N SER A 391 25.19 9.51 -14.67
CA SER A 391 25.23 8.79 -13.39
C SER A 391 24.23 7.62 -13.38
N ALA A 392 24.65 6.50 -13.98
CA ALA A 392 23.82 5.36 -14.33
C ALA A 392 23.46 4.46 -13.13
N ASN A 393 22.53 4.94 -12.29
CA ASN A 393 21.90 4.18 -11.20
C ASN A 393 20.91 3.11 -11.74
N PHE A 394 21.41 2.16 -12.55
CA PHE A 394 20.62 1.10 -13.18
C PHE A 394 20.23 0.01 -12.17
N SER A 395 18.95 -0.01 -11.79
CA SER A 395 18.34 -1.03 -10.94
C SER A 395 18.10 -2.33 -11.72
N PHE A 396 19.15 -3.14 -11.85
CA PHE A 396 19.12 -4.47 -12.50
C PHE A 396 18.18 -5.45 -11.79
N SER A 397 16.99 -5.62 -12.37
CA SER A 397 16.15 -6.82 -12.22
C SER A 397 16.72 -7.91 -13.13
N SER A 398 17.04 -9.06 -12.57
CA SER A 398 17.76 -10.17 -13.23
C SER A 398 16.88 -11.06 -14.11
N SER A 399 15.88 -10.46 -14.78
CA SER A 399 14.77 -11.17 -15.44
C SER A 399 14.65 -10.93 -16.95
N ASN A 400 15.59 -10.20 -17.56
CA ASN A 400 15.75 -10.15 -19.02
C ASN A 400 17.22 -10.45 -19.37
N PRO A 401 17.53 -11.59 -20.03
CA PRO A 401 18.90 -12.00 -20.31
C PRO A 401 19.58 -11.08 -21.33
N GLU A 402 18.86 -10.51 -22.31
CA GLU A 402 19.45 -9.64 -23.34
C GLU A 402 19.99 -8.33 -22.74
N VAL A 403 19.29 -7.76 -21.77
CA VAL A 403 19.75 -6.56 -21.05
C VAL A 403 20.94 -6.88 -20.14
N LEU A 404 21.11 -8.14 -19.73
CA LEU A 404 22.33 -8.59 -19.05
C LEU A 404 23.47 -8.75 -20.07
N LYS A 405 23.20 -9.37 -21.24
CA LYS A 405 24.15 -9.56 -22.36
C LYS A 405 24.78 -8.24 -22.79
N SER A 406 23.99 -7.18 -22.97
CA SER A 406 24.48 -5.84 -23.31
C SER A 406 25.23 -5.10 -22.19
N SER A 407 25.42 -5.72 -21.01
CA SER A 407 26.06 -5.11 -19.83
C SER A 407 27.27 -5.87 -19.29
N LEU A 408 27.49 -7.09 -19.77
CA LEU A 408 28.64 -7.93 -19.50
C LEU A 408 29.81 -7.54 -20.42
N LEU A 409 30.99 -8.10 -20.17
CA LEU A 409 32.13 -8.05 -21.11
C LEU A 409 31.75 -8.76 -22.40
N ASP A 410 32.08 -8.20 -23.55
CA ASP A 410 31.98 -8.87 -24.85
C ASP A 410 32.84 -10.15 -24.91
N SER A 411 32.58 -11.04 -25.88
CA SER A 411 33.29 -12.34 -25.99
C SER A 411 34.80 -12.14 -26.10
N GLN A 412 35.25 -11.20 -26.94
CA GLN A 412 36.67 -10.94 -27.16
C GLN A 412 37.37 -10.42 -25.90
N SER A 413 36.79 -9.45 -25.20
CA SER A 413 37.29 -8.98 -23.89
C SER A 413 37.30 -10.11 -22.85
N THR A 414 36.34 -11.03 -22.91
CA THR A 414 36.24 -12.16 -21.98
C THR A 414 37.30 -13.23 -22.26
N GLU A 415 37.54 -13.58 -23.52
CA GLU A 415 38.60 -14.49 -23.96
C GLU A 415 39.99 -13.93 -23.62
N ILE A 416 40.20 -12.62 -23.85
CA ILE A 416 41.41 -11.90 -23.44
C ILE A 416 41.59 -11.95 -21.91
N ALA A 417 40.50 -11.85 -21.13
CA ALA A 417 40.54 -11.96 -19.68
C ALA A 417 40.91 -13.37 -19.21
N LEU A 418 40.26 -14.40 -19.78
CA LEU A 418 40.51 -15.80 -19.46
C LEU A 418 41.95 -16.19 -19.79
N LYS A 419 42.48 -15.78 -20.95
CA LYS A 419 43.88 -16.00 -21.33
C LYS A 419 44.86 -15.33 -20.37
N ARG A 420 44.70 -14.03 -20.09
CA ARG A 420 45.55 -13.30 -19.12
C ARG A 420 45.46 -13.89 -17.71
N PHE A 421 44.30 -14.41 -17.33
CA PHE A 421 44.13 -15.09 -16.05
C PHE A 421 44.93 -16.40 -16.04
N ALA A 422 44.71 -17.29 -17.02
CA ALA A 422 45.40 -18.58 -17.12
C ALA A 422 46.94 -18.43 -17.10
N GLU A 423 47.48 -17.47 -17.85
CA GLU A 423 48.92 -17.16 -17.89
C GLU A 423 49.53 -16.81 -16.52
N ARG A 424 48.75 -16.30 -15.55
CA ARG A 424 49.26 -15.79 -14.27
C ARG A 424 48.43 -16.19 -13.04
N ARG A 425 47.56 -17.20 -13.15
CA ARG A 425 46.50 -17.50 -12.16
C ARG A 425 47.01 -17.61 -10.72
N GLN A 426 48.14 -18.27 -10.49
CA GLN A 426 48.75 -18.39 -9.16
C GLN A 426 49.22 -17.04 -8.59
N GLN A 427 49.82 -16.16 -9.42
CA GLN A 427 50.26 -14.83 -8.98
C GLN A 427 49.07 -13.93 -8.65
N ILE A 428 48.02 -13.96 -9.47
CA ILE A 428 46.81 -13.16 -9.28
C ILE A 428 46.07 -13.59 -8.01
N CYS A 429 45.93 -14.90 -7.78
CA CYS A 429 45.28 -15.42 -6.58
C CYS A 429 46.12 -15.24 -5.32
N ALA A 430 47.46 -15.32 -5.39
CA ALA A 430 48.34 -14.93 -4.29
C ALA A 430 48.19 -13.43 -3.93
N ASP A 431 48.12 -12.54 -4.92
CA ASP A 431 47.87 -11.10 -4.69
C ASP A 431 46.49 -10.82 -4.07
N ILE A 432 45.48 -11.64 -4.37
CA ILE A 432 44.15 -11.56 -3.74
C ILE A 432 44.21 -12.01 -2.28
N LEU A 433 44.84 -13.15 -1.98
CA LEU A 433 44.97 -13.64 -0.60
C LEU A 433 45.83 -12.70 0.26
N LEU A 434 46.95 -12.21 -0.28
CA LEU A 434 47.80 -11.19 0.32
C LEU A 434 46.99 -9.95 0.72
N ALA A 435 46.14 -9.43 -0.17
CA ALA A 435 45.31 -8.26 0.12
C ALA A 435 44.21 -8.54 1.17
N LEU A 436 43.66 -9.76 1.21
CA LEU A 436 42.66 -10.15 2.21
C LEU A 436 43.28 -10.36 3.61
N SER A 437 44.46 -10.97 3.69
CA SER A 437 45.21 -11.11 4.95
C SER A 437 45.74 -9.76 5.43
N ALA A 438 46.13 -8.85 4.53
CA ALA A 438 46.48 -7.48 4.91
C ALA A 438 45.27 -6.73 5.52
N ASP A 439 44.09 -6.83 4.91
CA ASP A 439 42.84 -6.22 5.39
C ASP A 439 42.37 -6.79 6.73
N SER A 440 42.30 -8.12 6.87
CA SER A 440 41.62 -8.77 8.00
C SER A 440 42.52 -9.71 8.81
N PHE A 441 42.64 -9.43 10.11
CA PHE A 441 43.41 -10.26 11.05
C PHE A 441 42.87 -11.69 11.14
N ALA A 442 41.54 -11.86 11.20
CA ALA A 442 40.92 -13.19 11.22
C ALA A 442 41.26 -14.02 9.98
N ILE A 443 41.39 -13.40 8.81
CA ILE A 443 41.82 -14.08 7.58
C ILE A 443 43.32 -14.43 7.65
N ALA A 444 44.17 -13.52 8.14
CA ALA A 444 45.59 -13.81 8.35
C ALA A 444 45.81 -14.97 9.36
N LYS A 445 45.08 -14.98 10.47
CA LYS A 445 45.07 -16.06 11.48
C LYS A 445 44.57 -17.38 10.89
N ALA A 446 43.48 -17.37 10.11
CA ALA A 446 42.94 -18.55 9.44
C ALA A 446 43.85 -19.14 8.34
N PHE A 447 44.75 -18.33 7.76
CA PHE A 447 45.80 -18.79 6.84
C PHE A 447 47.14 -19.08 7.53
N GLY A 448 47.29 -18.80 8.83
CA GLY A 448 48.57 -19.00 9.54
C GLY A 448 49.66 -18.01 9.12
N VAL A 449 49.27 -16.78 8.76
CA VAL A 449 50.18 -15.67 8.36
C VAL A 449 49.96 -14.40 9.21
N ALA A 450 49.52 -14.58 10.45
CA ALA A 450 49.23 -13.48 11.37
C ALA A 450 50.52 -12.77 11.83
N GLU A 451 51.57 -13.52 12.15
CA GLU A 451 52.85 -12.97 12.58
C GLU A 451 53.52 -12.13 11.48
N GLU A 452 53.48 -12.56 10.22
CA GLU A 452 54.07 -11.83 9.10
C GLU A 452 53.27 -10.58 8.74
N ARG A 453 51.96 -10.56 9.04
CA ARG A 453 51.13 -9.34 8.98
C ARG A 453 51.56 -8.34 10.05
N GLU A 454 51.71 -8.78 11.29
CA GLU A 454 52.12 -7.93 12.42
C GLU A 454 53.55 -7.40 12.26
N LYS A 455 54.47 -8.24 11.77
CA LYS A 455 55.87 -7.89 11.46
C LYS A 455 56.00 -7.05 10.17
N GLY A 456 54.91 -6.82 9.43
CA GLY A 456 54.92 -6.09 8.16
C GLY A 456 55.67 -6.79 7.01
N THR A 457 56.03 -8.06 7.17
CA THR A 457 56.79 -8.87 6.19
C THR A 457 55.91 -9.63 5.20
N LEU A 458 54.58 -9.55 5.36
CA LEU A 458 53.58 -10.23 4.52
C LEU A 458 53.77 -9.91 3.02
N SER A 459 54.15 -10.92 2.24
CA SER A 459 54.52 -10.78 0.83
C SER A 459 53.93 -11.91 -0.03
N ARG A 460 53.91 -11.71 -1.36
CA ARG A 460 53.37 -12.71 -2.32
C ARG A 460 54.05 -14.07 -2.17
N ASN A 461 55.36 -14.07 -1.93
CA ASN A 461 56.18 -15.29 -1.93
C ASN A 461 55.74 -16.27 -0.84
N ILE A 462 55.37 -15.78 0.35
CA ILE A 462 54.83 -16.60 1.45
C ILE A 462 53.66 -17.47 0.97
N PHE A 463 52.76 -16.93 0.15
CA PHE A 463 51.59 -17.66 -0.40
C PHE A 463 51.93 -18.64 -1.54
N LEU A 464 53.12 -18.56 -2.12
CA LEU A 464 53.58 -19.42 -3.22
C LEU A 464 54.55 -20.52 -2.75
N ASP A 465 55.39 -20.20 -1.77
CA ASP A 465 56.45 -21.07 -1.25
C ASP A 465 55.90 -22.04 -0.17
N ASN A 466 54.96 -21.58 0.66
CA ASN A 466 54.27 -22.45 1.63
C ASN A 466 53.26 -23.35 0.92
N ALA A 467 53.49 -24.67 0.95
CA ALA A 467 52.67 -25.67 0.26
C ALA A 467 51.17 -25.62 0.62
N ASN A 468 50.82 -25.32 1.88
CA ASN A 468 49.42 -25.23 2.32
C ASN A 468 48.73 -23.98 1.76
N LEU A 469 49.43 -22.84 1.72
CA LEU A 469 48.92 -21.61 1.12
C LEU A 469 48.84 -21.74 -0.41
N ARG A 470 49.85 -22.35 -1.04
CA ARG A 470 49.87 -22.62 -2.47
C ARG A 470 48.68 -23.47 -2.91
N LYS A 471 48.23 -24.42 -2.08
CA LYS A 471 46.99 -25.17 -2.31
C LYS A 471 45.76 -24.26 -2.30
N ARG A 472 45.64 -23.34 -1.34
CA ARG A 472 44.53 -22.35 -1.31
C ARG A 472 44.57 -21.38 -2.48
N VAL A 473 45.76 -20.99 -2.94
CA VAL A 473 45.97 -20.20 -4.17
C VAL A 473 45.45 -20.95 -5.41
N LEU A 474 45.67 -22.27 -5.49
CA LEU A 474 45.14 -23.12 -6.57
C LEU A 474 43.62 -23.29 -6.50
N GLU A 475 43.07 -23.59 -5.32
CA GLU A 475 41.61 -23.70 -5.11
C GLU A 475 40.88 -22.39 -5.52
N LEU A 476 41.44 -21.22 -5.17
CA LEU A 476 40.90 -19.92 -5.59
C LEU A 476 41.07 -19.69 -7.11
N ALA A 477 42.18 -20.12 -7.69
CA ALA A 477 42.43 -20.00 -9.12
C ALA A 477 41.42 -20.79 -9.95
N GLU A 478 41.15 -22.05 -9.58
CA GLU A 478 40.16 -22.91 -10.24
C GLU A 478 38.75 -22.29 -10.19
N ILE A 479 38.35 -21.70 -9.05
CA ILE A 479 37.07 -21.00 -8.91
C ILE A 479 37.00 -19.80 -9.87
N VAL A 480 38.01 -18.92 -9.89
CA VAL A 480 38.01 -17.73 -10.78
C VAL A 480 38.07 -18.13 -12.26
N GLU A 481 38.84 -19.15 -12.60
CA GLU A 481 38.94 -19.70 -13.96
C GLU A 481 37.60 -20.28 -14.42
N SER A 482 36.89 -21.03 -13.56
CA SER A 482 35.56 -21.58 -13.88
C SER A 482 34.53 -20.49 -14.19
N VAL A 483 34.55 -19.37 -13.44
CA VAL A 483 33.64 -18.23 -13.64
C VAL A 483 33.95 -17.48 -14.93
N LEU A 484 35.22 -17.31 -15.29
CA LEU A 484 35.65 -16.68 -16.54
C LEU A 484 35.40 -17.59 -17.76
N ASN A 485 35.62 -18.90 -17.64
CA ASN A 485 35.41 -19.87 -18.71
C ASN A 485 33.92 -20.05 -19.01
N ALA A 486 33.07 -20.15 -17.98
CA ALA A 486 31.61 -20.14 -18.14
C ALA A 486 31.07 -18.80 -18.68
N LEU A 487 31.72 -17.67 -18.38
CA LEU A 487 31.36 -16.38 -18.98
C LEU A 487 31.71 -16.36 -20.48
N ALA A 488 32.90 -16.83 -20.87
CA ALA A 488 33.29 -16.94 -22.28
C ALA A 488 32.32 -17.83 -23.05
N LYS A 489 31.98 -19.00 -22.49
CA LYS A 489 30.98 -19.92 -23.05
C LYS A 489 29.60 -19.28 -23.19
N SER A 490 29.20 -18.33 -22.30
CA SER A 490 27.88 -17.68 -22.35
C SER A 490 27.62 -16.78 -23.59
N TYR A 491 28.60 -16.65 -24.48
CA TYR A 491 28.45 -16.04 -25.82
C TYR A 491 28.26 -17.04 -26.96
N SER A 492 28.50 -18.34 -26.73
CA SER A 492 28.10 -19.40 -27.66
C SER A 492 26.58 -19.55 -27.74
N VAL A 493 26.10 -20.28 -28.76
CA VAL A 493 24.67 -20.60 -28.91
C VAL A 493 24.20 -21.63 -27.88
N GLU A 494 25.12 -22.48 -27.39
CA GLU A 494 24.80 -23.64 -26.55
C GLU A 494 24.68 -23.31 -25.05
N TYR A 495 25.43 -22.31 -24.56
CA TYR A 495 25.49 -22.01 -23.12
C TYR A 495 24.86 -20.65 -22.82
N SER A 496 23.83 -20.64 -21.96
CA SER A 496 23.08 -19.44 -21.65
C SER A 496 23.73 -18.60 -20.55
N ILE A 497 23.49 -17.28 -20.60
CA ILE A 497 23.82 -16.35 -19.51
C ILE A 497 23.12 -16.74 -18.19
N LEU A 498 21.99 -17.44 -18.25
CA LEU A 498 21.30 -17.97 -17.08
C LEU A 498 22.10 -19.08 -16.39
N GLU A 499 22.81 -19.93 -17.13
CA GLU A 499 23.68 -20.96 -16.57
C GLU A 499 24.94 -20.38 -15.94
N TRP A 500 25.52 -19.32 -16.52
CA TRP A 500 26.58 -18.55 -15.85
C TRP A 500 26.11 -17.93 -14.51
N VAL A 501 24.91 -17.35 -14.49
CA VAL A 501 24.27 -16.84 -13.26
C VAL A 501 24.02 -17.96 -12.24
N ASN A 502 23.59 -19.15 -12.69
CA ASN A 502 23.36 -20.29 -11.82
C ASN A 502 24.67 -20.90 -11.28
N LEU A 503 25.74 -20.95 -12.07
CA LEU A 503 27.07 -21.33 -11.61
C LEU A 503 27.57 -20.37 -10.51
N CYS A 504 27.40 -19.06 -10.69
CA CYS A 504 27.74 -18.08 -9.66
C CYS A 504 26.98 -18.34 -8.35
N ARG A 505 25.67 -18.64 -8.42
CA ARG A 505 24.87 -19.05 -7.25
C ARG A 505 25.37 -20.35 -6.62
N GLN A 506 25.71 -21.35 -7.43
CA GLN A 506 26.20 -22.64 -6.94
C GLN A 506 27.54 -22.50 -6.21
N ILE A 507 28.46 -21.69 -6.74
CA ILE A 507 29.73 -21.34 -6.07
C ILE A 507 29.45 -20.69 -4.71
N GLY A 508 28.54 -19.71 -4.64
CA GLY A 508 28.15 -19.07 -3.38
C GLY A 508 27.47 -20.02 -2.38
N TYR A 509 26.62 -20.93 -2.85
CA TYR A 509 25.97 -21.95 -2.04
C TYR A 509 26.99 -22.93 -1.45
N ASN A 510 27.97 -23.36 -2.25
CA ASN A 510 29.06 -24.21 -1.80
C ASN A 510 29.99 -23.48 -0.82
N PHE A 511 30.30 -22.20 -1.08
CA PHE A 511 31.14 -21.37 -0.20
C PHE A 511 30.54 -21.23 1.21
N PHE A 512 29.23 -21.00 1.30
CA PHE A 512 28.49 -21.01 2.58
C PHE A 512 28.64 -22.36 3.32
N ARG A 513 28.53 -23.50 2.61
CA ARG A 513 28.67 -24.84 3.20
C ARG A 513 30.08 -25.15 3.73
N VAL A 514 31.09 -24.40 3.34
CA VAL A 514 32.48 -24.51 3.84
C VAL A 514 32.71 -23.62 5.07
N ASN A 515 31.68 -22.90 5.54
CA ASN A 515 31.70 -22.01 6.70
C ASN A 515 32.74 -20.87 6.60
N SER A 516 33.08 -20.47 5.36
CA SER A 516 33.92 -19.31 5.09
C SER A 516 33.03 -18.09 4.81
N PHE A 517 33.27 -16.98 5.51
CA PHE A 517 32.44 -15.79 5.44
C PHE A 517 33.26 -14.54 5.08
N LEU A 518 33.51 -14.34 3.79
CA LEU A 518 34.04 -13.06 3.30
C LEU A 518 32.96 -11.98 3.40
N THR A 519 33.31 -10.87 4.05
CA THR A 519 32.44 -9.71 4.21
C THR A 519 32.14 -9.02 2.88
N ALA A 520 31.15 -8.12 2.87
CA ALA A 520 30.81 -7.33 1.69
C ALA A 520 31.97 -6.46 1.18
N ASP A 521 32.93 -6.13 2.04
CA ASP A 521 34.09 -5.31 1.74
C ASP A 521 35.29 -6.15 1.30
N GLN A 522 35.51 -7.31 1.92
CA GLN A 522 36.49 -8.31 1.44
C GLN A 522 36.18 -8.78 0.02
N TRP A 523 34.89 -8.96 -0.34
CA TRP A 523 34.52 -9.21 -1.73
C TRP A 523 34.80 -8.03 -2.69
N LYS A 524 34.80 -6.78 -2.21
CA LYS A 524 35.29 -5.63 -3.00
C LYS A 524 36.80 -5.71 -3.20
N ILE A 525 37.56 -6.20 -2.21
CA ILE A 525 39.02 -6.39 -2.33
C ILE A 525 39.35 -7.46 -3.37
N VAL A 526 38.73 -8.65 -3.28
CA VAL A 526 38.87 -9.74 -4.27
C VAL A 526 38.62 -9.20 -5.69
N ARG A 527 37.47 -8.55 -5.90
CA ARG A 527 37.12 -7.92 -7.18
C ARG A 527 38.18 -6.92 -7.63
N THR A 528 38.61 -6.04 -6.75
CA THR A 528 39.47 -4.91 -7.11
C THR A 528 40.88 -5.38 -7.47
N GLN A 529 41.45 -6.34 -6.73
CA GLN A 529 42.74 -6.93 -7.10
C GLN A 529 42.65 -7.75 -8.40
N LEU A 530 41.59 -8.54 -8.60
CA LEU A 530 41.39 -9.29 -9.85
C LEU A 530 41.28 -8.33 -11.07
N VAL A 531 40.46 -7.28 -10.95
CA VAL A 531 40.31 -6.23 -11.98
C VAL A 531 41.64 -5.51 -12.24
N LEU A 532 42.39 -5.13 -11.19
CA LEU A 532 43.68 -4.47 -11.33
C LEU A 532 44.70 -5.37 -12.02
N SER A 533 44.83 -6.64 -11.63
CA SER A 533 45.82 -7.56 -12.19
C SER A 533 45.55 -7.89 -13.67
N LEU A 534 44.29 -8.09 -14.05
CA LEU A 534 43.88 -8.26 -15.45
C LEU A 534 44.10 -7.00 -16.30
N SER A 535 44.07 -5.81 -15.68
CA SER A 535 44.25 -4.51 -16.36
C SER A 535 45.72 -4.08 -16.47
N LYS A 536 46.51 -4.22 -15.41
CA LYS A 536 47.91 -3.75 -15.30
C LYS A 536 48.84 -4.29 -16.39
N ASN A 537 48.54 -5.46 -16.94
CA ASN A 537 49.38 -6.16 -17.91
C ASN A 537 48.70 -6.28 -19.30
N ALA A 538 47.98 -5.24 -19.74
CA ALA A 538 47.52 -5.17 -21.13
C ALA A 538 48.74 -5.23 -22.07
N PRO A 539 48.85 -6.24 -22.95
CA PRO A 539 50.11 -6.55 -23.62
C PRO A 539 50.48 -5.50 -24.68
N ASN A 540 51.78 -5.43 -24.99
CA ASN A 540 52.34 -4.68 -26.12
C ASN A 540 51.81 -5.13 -27.49
N GLN A 541 50.84 -6.05 -27.58
CA GLN A 541 50.07 -6.29 -28.81
C GLN A 541 49.22 -5.07 -29.20
N LEU A 542 48.71 -4.30 -28.23
CA LEU A 542 48.06 -2.99 -28.47
C LEU A 542 49.05 -1.87 -28.87
N ARG A 543 50.35 -2.19 -29.01
CA ARG A 543 51.40 -1.29 -29.51
C ARG A 543 51.39 -1.21 -31.05
N TRP A 544 50.87 -2.24 -31.73
CA TRP A 544 50.89 -2.38 -33.19
C TRP A 544 49.85 -1.56 -33.95
N GLN A 545 48.92 -0.89 -33.26
CA GLN A 545 48.21 0.25 -33.85
C GLN A 545 48.84 1.57 -33.35
N PRO A 546 49.13 2.54 -34.26
CA PRO A 546 49.65 3.87 -33.94
C PRO A 546 48.58 4.79 -33.35
N SER A 547 47.82 4.26 -32.38
CA SER A 547 46.82 4.97 -31.60
C SER A 547 47.49 5.89 -30.57
N PRO A 548 47.10 7.17 -30.45
CA PRO A 548 47.66 8.08 -29.46
C PRO A 548 47.37 7.61 -28.03
N ALA A 549 48.26 7.96 -27.09
CA ALA A 549 48.24 7.44 -25.71
C ALA A 549 46.88 7.64 -24.98
N LYS A 550 46.20 8.78 -25.25
CA LYS A 550 44.86 9.09 -24.73
C LYS A 550 43.84 7.98 -25.03
N VAL A 551 43.83 7.43 -26.25
CA VAL A 551 42.88 6.38 -26.66
C VAL A 551 43.18 5.06 -25.95
N ARG A 552 44.45 4.69 -25.74
CA ARG A 552 44.81 3.50 -24.93
C ARG A 552 44.32 3.62 -23.49
N GLN A 553 44.36 4.82 -22.89
CA GLN A 553 43.82 5.09 -21.55
C GLN A 553 42.28 4.99 -21.51
N VAL A 554 41.58 5.48 -22.54
CA VAL A 554 40.11 5.32 -22.67
C VAL A 554 39.72 3.84 -22.80
N VAL A 555 40.40 3.07 -23.66
CA VAL A 555 40.17 1.63 -23.80
C VAL A 555 40.41 0.90 -22.47
N LEU A 556 41.53 1.15 -21.80
CA LEU A 556 41.85 0.50 -20.53
C LEU A 556 40.84 0.83 -19.42
N THR A 557 40.43 2.08 -19.27
CA THR A 557 39.43 2.47 -18.27
C THR A 557 38.03 1.96 -18.60
N ASN A 558 37.67 1.79 -19.88
CA ASN A 558 36.40 1.17 -20.27
C ASN A 558 36.40 -0.35 -20.01
N LEU A 559 37.50 -1.04 -20.33
CA LEU A 559 37.70 -2.45 -19.99
C LEU A 559 37.65 -2.68 -18.47
N GLN A 560 38.30 -1.82 -17.68
CA GLN A 560 38.25 -1.84 -16.21
C GLN A 560 36.82 -1.68 -15.66
N LYS A 561 36.01 -0.77 -16.26
CA LYS A 561 34.58 -0.61 -15.93
C LYS A 561 33.78 -1.87 -16.28
N ALA A 562 34.04 -2.49 -17.44
CA ALA A 562 33.35 -3.71 -17.88
C ALA A 562 33.65 -4.92 -16.98
N PHE A 563 34.92 -5.12 -16.59
CA PHE A 563 35.28 -6.10 -15.56
C PHE A 563 34.59 -5.82 -14.23
N THR A 564 34.65 -4.57 -13.75
CA THR A 564 34.03 -4.18 -12.47
C THR A 564 32.52 -4.44 -12.46
N ARG A 565 31.81 -4.13 -13.55
CA ARG A 565 30.38 -4.46 -13.72
C ARG A 565 30.13 -5.97 -13.69
N THR A 566 30.88 -6.73 -14.49
CA THR A 566 30.68 -8.17 -14.63
C THR A 566 30.96 -8.92 -13.33
N PHE A 567 32.06 -8.64 -12.65
CA PHE A 567 32.33 -9.23 -11.34
C PHE A 567 31.37 -8.76 -10.25
N ASN A 568 30.84 -7.52 -10.29
CA ASN A 568 29.76 -7.10 -9.39
C ASN A 568 28.47 -7.93 -9.60
N ILE A 569 28.19 -8.40 -10.82
CA ILE A 569 27.07 -9.32 -11.10
C ILE A 569 27.39 -10.72 -10.54
N ALA A 570 28.57 -11.28 -10.84
CA ALA A 570 28.99 -12.59 -10.33
C ALA A 570 28.92 -12.66 -8.80
N LEU A 571 29.50 -11.68 -8.11
CA LEU A 571 29.52 -11.58 -6.64
C LEU A 571 28.12 -11.37 -6.04
N ARG A 572 27.23 -10.64 -6.72
CA ARG A 572 25.82 -10.52 -6.31
C ARG A 572 25.12 -11.88 -6.36
N GLU A 573 25.32 -12.65 -7.42
CA GLU A 573 24.66 -13.94 -7.58
C GLU A 573 25.30 -15.03 -6.69
N MET A 574 26.61 -14.98 -6.43
CA MET A 574 27.25 -15.74 -5.35
C MET A 574 26.63 -15.41 -3.98
N LYS A 575 26.47 -14.12 -3.64
CA LYS A 575 25.80 -13.74 -2.39
C LYS A 575 24.36 -14.25 -2.32
N ASN A 576 23.61 -14.20 -3.42
CA ASN A 576 22.26 -14.78 -3.47
C ASN A 576 22.28 -16.30 -3.17
N GLY A 577 23.23 -17.03 -3.75
CA GLY A 577 23.41 -18.47 -3.50
C GLY A 577 23.77 -18.80 -2.05
N ALA A 578 24.66 -18.03 -1.43
CA ALA A 578 24.99 -18.15 -0.01
C ALA A 578 23.77 -17.88 0.90
N CYS A 579 22.95 -16.86 0.56
CA CYS A 579 21.70 -16.60 1.29
C CYS A 579 20.66 -17.74 1.12
N CYS A 580 20.62 -18.42 -0.03
CA CYS A 580 19.80 -19.63 -0.19
C CYS A 580 20.30 -20.77 0.70
N ALA A 581 21.61 -21.02 0.75
CA ALA A 581 22.20 -22.05 1.60
C ALA A 581 21.93 -21.82 3.09
N LEU A 582 22.01 -20.56 3.55
CA LEU A 582 21.63 -20.18 4.91
C LEU A 582 20.15 -20.48 5.21
N VAL A 583 19.25 -20.12 4.29
CA VAL A 583 17.81 -20.37 4.44
C VAL A 583 17.48 -21.87 4.44
N ASP A 584 18.21 -22.69 3.67
CA ASP A 584 18.09 -24.15 3.71
C ASP A 584 18.64 -24.75 5.01
N PHE A 585 19.77 -24.22 5.52
CA PHE A 585 20.37 -24.64 6.79
C PHE A 585 19.44 -24.35 7.97
N SER A 586 18.95 -23.10 8.11
CA SER A 586 18.00 -22.73 9.16
C SER A 586 16.69 -23.51 9.06
N GLN A 587 16.23 -23.87 7.86
CA GLN A 587 15.07 -24.77 7.70
C GLN A 587 15.35 -26.16 8.26
N ARG A 588 16.50 -26.77 7.96
CA ARG A 588 16.89 -28.10 8.50
C ARG A 588 16.98 -28.08 10.02
N GLN A 589 17.70 -27.10 10.59
CA GLN A 589 17.81 -26.90 12.03
C GLN A 589 16.44 -26.72 12.70
N SER A 590 15.51 -26.02 12.04
CA SER A 590 14.13 -25.86 12.52
C SER A 590 13.30 -27.16 12.44
N VAL A 591 13.59 -28.06 11.51
CA VAL A 591 12.94 -29.38 11.42
C VAL A 591 13.50 -30.34 12.47
N GLU A 592 14.80 -30.31 12.72
CA GLU A 592 15.47 -31.13 13.75
C GLU A 592 15.01 -30.75 15.16
N THR A 593 14.99 -29.46 15.50
CA THR A 593 14.51 -28.96 16.81
C THR A 593 13.02 -29.22 17.05
N ASN A 594 12.14 -28.97 16.06
CA ASN A 594 10.72 -29.30 16.20
C ASN A 594 10.46 -30.82 16.14
N GLY A 595 11.33 -31.59 15.48
CA GLY A 595 11.25 -33.04 15.41
C GLY A 595 11.54 -33.71 16.75
N MET A 596 12.57 -33.27 17.48
CA MET A 596 12.89 -33.80 18.81
C MET A 596 11.74 -33.61 19.81
N ILE A 597 10.98 -32.51 19.73
CA ILE A 597 9.84 -32.22 20.62
C ILE A 597 8.69 -33.24 20.42
N LEU A 598 8.59 -33.89 19.27
CA LEU A 598 7.52 -34.84 18.94
C LEU A 598 7.87 -36.33 19.18
N VAL A 599 9.09 -36.65 19.63
CA VAL A 599 9.54 -38.03 19.88
C VAL A 599 9.70 -38.35 21.38
N SER A 600 9.06 -37.56 22.26
CA SER A 600 8.83 -37.92 23.67
C SER A 600 7.61 -38.86 23.85
N GLY A 601 7.32 -39.66 22.81
CA GLY A 601 6.20 -40.60 22.75
C GLY A 601 6.60 -41.99 23.25
N ARG A 602 5.97 -42.42 24.35
CA ARG A 602 6.06 -43.73 25.01
C ARG A 602 6.33 -44.91 24.02
N PRO A 603 7.33 -45.78 24.26
CA PRO A 603 7.56 -46.94 23.40
C PRO A 603 6.42 -47.97 23.55
N SER A 604 5.90 -48.45 22.42
CA SER A 604 5.00 -49.59 22.34
C SER A 604 5.74 -50.80 21.76
N ASN A 605 5.56 -51.97 22.37
CA ASN A 605 6.24 -53.19 21.95
C ASN A 605 5.62 -53.76 20.67
N ALA A 606 6.42 -53.97 19.63
CA ALA A 606 6.11 -54.79 18.47
C ALA A 606 7.40 -55.49 17.99
N PRO A 607 7.34 -56.75 17.52
CA PRO A 607 8.52 -57.57 17.27
C PRO A 607 9.25 -57.23 15.96
N ALA A 608 10.53 -57.54 15.90
CA ALA A 608 11.36 -57.35 14.72
C ALA A 608 11.17 -58.48 13.70
N THR A 609 11.26 -58.12 12.41
CA THR A 609 11.62 -59.03 11.31
C THR A 609 12.75 -58.39 10.50
N ALA A 610 13.62 -59.23 9.94
CA ALA A 610 14.67 -58.82 9.01
C ALA A 610 14.05 -58.48 7.62
N GLU A 611 14.74 -57.99 6.60
CA GLU A 611 16.19 -57.97 6.33
C GLU A 611 16.50 -56.85 5.31
N GLY A 612 17.75 -56.38 5.19
CA GLY A 612 18.09 -55.35 4.18
C GLY A 612 19.36 -54.54 4.46
N THR A 613 20.53 -55.10 4.17
CA THR A 613 21.83 -54.44 4.38
C THR A 613 22.28 -53.57 3.21
N THR A 614 22.78 -52.35 3.50
CA THR A 614 23.82 -51.67 2.69
C THR A 614 24.53 -50.59 3.54
N PRO A 615 25.82 -50.26 3.28
CA PRO A 615 26.68 -49.70 4.33
C PRO A 615 26.84 -48.17 4.34
N ARG A 616 26.42 -47.53 5.44
CA ARG A 616 26.94 -46.20 5.85
C ARG A 616 28.02 -46.35 6.93
N ARG A 617 29.27 -46.62 6.51
CA ARG A 617 30.45 -46.68 7.40
C ARG A 617 31.64 -45.87 6.88
N LEU A 618 31.44 -44.55 6.79
CA LEU A 618 32.52 -43.56 6.89
C LEU A 618 31.96 -42.34 7.65
N ILE A 619 32.82 -41.47 8.20
CA ILE A 619 32.43 -40.34 9.08
C ILE A 619 31.80 -40.79 10.43
N ARG A 620 32.53 -41.62 11.21
CA ARG A 620 32.31 -41.70 12.68
C ARG A 620 33.57 -42.04 13.49
N ARG A 621 34.69 -41.37 13.16
CA ARG A 621 35.94 -41.35 13.96
C ARG A 621 36.59 -39.96 13.91
N MET A 622 36.01 -38.99 14.63
CA MET A 622 36.67 -37.77 15.12
C MET A 622 35.68 -37.00 16.01
N THR A 623 35.46 -37.51 17.22
CA THR A 623 34.78 -36.84 18.37
C THR A 623 34.76 -37.83 19.53
N LYS A 624 35.87 -37.88 20.29
CA LYS A 624 35.96 -38.52 21.61
C LYS A 624 36.93 -37.67 22.43
N ASN A 625 36.64 -37.51 23.72
CA ASN A 625 37.09 -36.41 24.58
C ASN A 625 36.38 -35.09 24.18
N GLY A 626 35.80 -34.31 25.08
CA GLY A 626 35.52 -34.55 26.51
C GLY A 626 35.01 -33.26 27.18
N GLY A 627 34.18 -33.38 28.22
CA GLY A 627 33.60 -32.22 28.94
C GLY A 627 32.07 -32.29 29.03
N GLY A 628 31.51 -32.11 30.22
CA GLY A 628 30.08 -32.31 30.50
C GLY A 628 29.21 -31.08 30.23
N CYS A 629 27.91 -31.33 30.03
CA CYS A 629 26.88 -30.28 30.00
C CYS A 629 26.33 -30.01 31.41
N PRO A 630 26.17 -28.74 31.83
CA PRO A 630 25.14 -28.35 32.79
C PRO A 630 23.78 -28.18 32.06
N ALA A 631 22.67 -28.27 32.81
CA ALA A 631 21.32 -28.21 32.24
C ALA A 631 20.81 -26.77 32.06
N MET A 632 20.12 -26.49 30.95
CA MET A 632 19.34 -25.25 30.79
C MET A 632 17.95 -25.40 31.41
N GLY A 633 17.81 -24.96 32.66
CA GLY A 633 16.53 -24.48 33.18
C GLY A 633 16.18 -23.14 32.52
N GLY A 634 14.97 -23.01 31.98
CA GLY A 634 14.61 -21.84 31.17
C GLY A 634 14.14 -20.62 31.97
N LEU A 635 14.15 -19.45 31.32
CA LEU A 635 13.36 -18.29 31.72
C LEU A 635 12.72 -17.65 30.48
N SER A 636 11.62 -16.92 30.66
CA SER A 636 10.97 -16.17 29.59
C SER A 636 10.51 -14.79 30.05
N LYS A 637 10.45 -13.85 29.09
CA LYS A 637 9.95 -12.47 29.17
C LYS A 637 10.92 -11.42 29.74
N SER A 638 10.70 -10.19 29.25
CA SER A 638 11.41 -8.94 29.58
C SER A 638 12.86 -8.89 29.05
N LEU A 639 13.45 -7.75 28.68
CA LEU A 639 12.96 -6.36 28.68
C LEU A 639 13.13 -5.70 27.29
N PHE A 640 12.31 -4.69 27.00
CA PHE A 640 12.71 -3.59 26.12
C PHE A 640 13.38 -2.53 27.01
N SER A 641 14.66 -2.22 26.77
CA SER A 641 15.29 -0.97 27.20
C SER A 641 15.79 -0.21 25.97
N ARG A 642 15.99 1.11 26.11
CA ARG A 642 16.15 2.03 24.97
C ARG A 642 17.38 2.92 25.18
N ALA A 643 18.50 2.53 24.57
CA ALA A 643 19.71 3.35 24.53
C ALA A 643 19.67 4.38 23.38
N SER A 644 20.44 5.45 23.51
CA SER A 644 20.46 6.60 22.59
C SER A 644 21.88 7.04 22.26
N SER A 645 22.20 7.16 20.97
CA SER A 645 23.20 8.09 20.41
C SER A 645 23.07 8.05 18.87
N SER A 646 23.00 9.21 18.22
CA SER A 646 24.08 9.91 17.51
C SER A 646 24.24 9.47 16.05
N ARG A 647 25.07 10.17 15.28
CA ARG A 647 25.29 9.94 13.85
C ARG A 647 26.64 9.26 13.68
N ASP A 648 26.68 8.14 12.95
CA ASP A 648 27.60 8.01 11.82
C ASP A 648 27.15 6.90 10.85
N SER A 649 27.62 6.97 9.60
CA SER A 649 27.04 6.20 8.48
C SER A 649 27.91 5.03 8.00
N SER A 650 28.03 3.99 8.83
CA SER A 650 28.64 2.71 8.44
C SER A 650 27.60 1.58 8.37
N PHE A 651 27.60 0.81 7.27
CA PHE A 651 26.68 -0.31 7.05
C PHE A 651 27.28 -1.63 7.56
N SER A 652 27.38 -1.78 8.88
CA SER A 652 27.74 -3.06 9.48
C SER A 652 26.58 -4.07 9.37
N LEU A 653 26.91 -5.30 8.98
CA LEU A 653 26.03 -6.46 9.15
C LEU A 653 26.61 -7.27 10.31
N ILE A 654 26.29 -6.84 11.54
CA ILE A 654 26.56 -7.62 12.74
C ILE A 654 25.60 -8.82 12.72
N PHE A 655 26.15 -9.98 12.42
CA PHE A 655 25.52 -11.27 12.72
C PHE A 655 25.89 -11.66 14.16
N PRO A 656 25.12 -12.54 14.82
CA PRO A 656 25.50 -13.02 16.15
C PRO A 656 26.85 -13.76 16.05
N VAL A 657 27.88 -13.16 16.64
CA VAL A 657 29.01 -13.89 17.23
C VAL A 657 28.42 -14.75 18.35
N ASP A 658 29.03 -15.89 18.65
CA ASP A 658 28.61 -16.67 19.82
C ASP A 658 28.78 -15.80 21.07
N GLU A 659 27.76 -15.68 21.93
CA GLU A 659 27.79 -14.70 23.05
C GLU A 659 28.95 -14.99 24.02
N LYS A 660 29.52 -16.19 23.95
CA LYS A 660 30.72 -16.61 24.67
C LYS A 660 32.02 -16.06 24.06
N GLU A 661 32.20 -16.11 22.73
CA GLU A 661 33.37 -15.50 22.06
C GLU A 661 33.34 -13.96 22.22
N ALA A 662 32.16 -13.34 22.13
CA ALA A 662 32.00 -11.90 22.33
C ALA A 662 32.16 -11.45 23.81
N ALA A 663 32.07 -12.39 24.76
CA ALA A 663 32.43 -12.15 26.16
C ALA A 663 33.93 -12.32 26.39
N GLU A 664 34.54 -13.39 25.85
CA GLU A 664 35.97 -13.68 25.97
C GLU A 664 36.83 -12.60 25.29
N GLU A 665 36.49 -12.15 24.07
CA GLU A 665 37.18 -11.04 23.37
C GLU A 665 37.09 -9.72 24.17
N LYS A 666 35.96 -9.49 24.85
CA LYS A 666 35.77 -8.29 25.69
C LYS A 666 36.50 -8.37 27.03
N GLU A 667 36.65 -9.57 27.59
CA GLU A 667 37.39 -9.80 28.84
C GLU A 667 38.91 -9.68 28.61
N GLU A 668 39.43 -10.15 27.47
CA GLU A 668 40.82 -9.88 27.05
C GLU A 668 41.07 -8.36 26.88
N ASP A 669 40.16 -7.62 26.24
CA ASP A 669 40.31 -6.18 25.99
C ASP A 669 40.23 -5.34 27.29
N GLU A 670 39.37 -5.73 28.25
CA GLU A 670 39.31 -5.11 29.58
C GLU A 670 40.56 -5.42 30.43
N GLN A 671 41.13 -6.62 30.33
CA GLN A 671 42.43 -6.96 30.97
C GLN A 671 43.60 -6.20 30.34
N LEU A 672 43.65 -6.06 29.02
CA LEU A 672 44.64 -5.25 28.30
C LEU A 672 44.54 -3.76 28.67
N GLN A 673 43.34 -3.23 28.90
CA GLN A 673 43.16 -1.88 29.39
C GLN A 673 43.60 -1.71 30.86
N GLN A 674 43.36 -2.70 31.73
CA GLN A 674 43.89 -2.66 33.11
C GLN A 674 45.43 -2.69 33.16
N GLN A 675 46.08 -3.54 32.35
CA GLN A 675 47.56 -3.54 32.26
C GLN A 675 48.12 -2.21 31.74
N ARG A 676 47.43 -1.55 30.81
CA ARG A 676 47.84 -0.22 30.32
C ARG A 676 47.59 0.89 31.35
N GLY A 677 46.49 0.81 32.13
CA GLY A 677 46.18 1.75 33.20
C GLY A 677 47.21 1.76 34.33
N LEU A 678 47.70 0.57 34.73
CA LEU A 678 48.68 0.44 35.83
C LEU A 678 50.06 1.04 35.51
N ASN A 679 50.45 1.10 34.24
CA ASN A 679 51.74 1.67 33.82
C ASN A 679 51.69 3.19 33.53
N GLY A 680 50.51 3.81 33.47
CA GLY A 680 50.37 5.24 33.13
C GLY A 680 50.66 6.22 34.27
N SER A 681 50.51 5.79 35.52
CA SER A 681 50.42 6.70 36.68
C SER A 681 51.76 7.06 37.34
N ARG A 682 52.80 7.42 36.56
CA ARG A 682 54.11 7.78 37.15
C ARG A 682 55.03 8.76 36.39
N GLN A 683 54.52 9.94 35.97
CA GLN A 683 55.39 11.10 35.75
C GLN A 683 54.69 12.47 35.96
N ASN A 684 55.50 13.49 36.29
CA ASN A 684 55.10 14.84 36.72
C ASN A 684 54.47 15.67 35.57
N LYS A 685 53.62 16.70 35.75
CA LYS A 685 53.45 17.76 36.78
C LYS A 685 54.44 18.94 36.69
N MET A 686 54.22 19.82 35.70
CA MET A 686 54.50 21.28 35.57
C MET A 686 53.87 21.70 34.21
N THR A 687 53.43 22.94 33.92
CA THR A 687 53.62 24.28 34.55
C THR A 687 52.32 25.13 34.43
N GLU A 688 52.35 26.42 34.78
CA GLU A 688 51.19 27.32 34.98
C GLU A 688 50.87 28.30 33.81
N ASP A 689 49.73 29.01 33.93
CA ASP A 689 49.34 30.30 33.30
C ASP A 689 49.20 30.46 31.77
N SER A 690 48.35 31.37 31.22
CA SER A 690 47.12 32.11 31.66
C SER A 690 46.45 32.73 30.39
N THR A 691 45.51 33.71 30.31
CA THR A 691 44.76 34.62 31.22
C THR A 691 43.46 35.13 30.50
N VAL A 692 42.53 35.82 31.23
CA VAL A 692 41.60 36.91 30.74
C VAL A 692 40.47 36.59 29.72
N SER A 693 39.28 37.22 29.68
CA SER A 693 38.37 37.88 30.67
C SER A 693 37.07 38.41 29.99
N ARG A 694 35.87 38.30 30.63
CA ARG A 694 34.96 39.43 31.01
C ARG A 694 33.48 39.07 31.32
N ARG A 695 33.00 39.61 32.48
CA ARG A 695 31.65 40.16 32.85
C ARG A 695 30.38 39.32 32.58
N LYS A 696 29.56 38.98 33.60
CA LYS A 696 28.60 39.80 34.43
C LYS A 696 27.35 40.26 33.61
N THR A 697 26.08 40.16 34.09
CA THR A 697 25.58 40.13 35.50
C THR A 697 24.20 39.43 35.71
N LEU A 698 23.93 39.10 36.99
CA LEU A 698 22.72 38.63 37.72
C LEU A 698 21.50 39.62 37.72
N PRO A 699 20.34 39.37 38.44
CA PRO A 699 19.72 38.12 38.98
C PRO A 699 18.14 38.03 38.97
N GLU A 700 17.63 36.90 39.51
CA GLU A 700 16.45 36.73 40.43
C GLU A 700 14.99 37.13 40.07
N ARG A 701 14.07 36.15 40.23
CA ARG A 701 13.26 36.04 41.47
C ARG A 701 12.64 34.64 41.69
N LEU A 702 12.47 34.27 42.96
CA LEU A 702 11.72 33.10 43.46
C LEU A 702 10.28 33.50 43.84
N MET A 703 9.35 32.54 43.89
CA MET A 703 8.40 32.35 45.01
C MET A 703 7.67 30.98 44.92
N LEU A 704 6.94 30.61 45.98
CA LEU A 704 6.49 29.24 46.29
C LEU A 704 4.97 29.12 46.56
N ASN A 705 4.52 27.86 46.61
CA ASN A 705 3.41 27.30 47.41
C ASN A 705 1.92 27.44 47.03
N GLU A 706 1.35 26.29 46.61
CA GLU A 706 0.47 25.41 47.42
C GLU A 706 -1.02 25.76 47.70
N LYS A 707 -1.80 24.66 47.89
CA LYS A 707 -2.98 24.47 48.77
C LYS A 707 -4.38 24.96 48.31
N ARG A 708 -5.24 24.00 47.88
CA ARG A 708 -6.37 23.44 48.66
C ARG A 708 -7.31 22.47 47.88
N ARG A 709 -7.92 21.55 48.62
CA ARG A 709 -9.19 20.81 48.34
C ARG A 709 -10.24 21.31 49.42
N PRO A 710 -11.47 20.77 49.66
CA PRO A 710 -12.15 19.59 49.06
C PRO A 710 -13.72 19.67 48.90
N ASN A 711 -14.32 18.51 48.57
CA ASN A 711 -15.68 18.01 48.90
C ASN A 711 -16.94 18.52 48.15
N GLY A 712 -17.88 17.58 47.93
CA GLY A 712 -19.24 17.74 47.39
C GLY A 712 -19.79 16.38 46.91
N LEU A 713 -21.01 15.98 47.32
CA LEU A 713 -21.59 14.64 47.07
C LEU A 713 -23.14 14.71 47.13
N ILE A 714 -23.84 13.62 46.73
CA ILE A 714 -25.32 13.44 46.65
C ILE A 714 -25.93 14.12 45.39
N GLY A 715 -26.90 13.54 44.66
CA GLY A 715 -27.54 12.22 44.71
C GLY A 715 -28.59 12.05 43.58
N PRO A 716 -29.12 10.84 43.29
CA PRO A 716 -30.01 10.59 42.15
C PRO A 716 -31.52 10.68 42.47
N GLY A 717 -32.30 11.32 41.60
CA GLY A 717 -33.77 11.38 41.67
C GLY A 717 -34.48 10.54 40.61
N LYS A 718 -35.72 10.09 40.90
CA LYS A 718 -36.67 9.45 39.98
C LYS A 718 -37.93 10.32 39.85
N GLN A 719 -38.63 10.30 38.71
CA GLN A 719 -40.07 9.95 38.56
C GLN A 719 -40.74 10.53 37.29
N HIS A 720 -41.69 9.76 36.73
CA HIS A 720 -42.92 10.19 36.01
C HIS A 720 -42.81 11.08 34.74
N SER A 721 -43.77 11.15 33.80
CA SER A 721 -44.89 10.27 33.39
C SER A 721 -45.41 10.74 31.99
N CYS A 722 -46.35 9.99 31.38
CA CYS A 722 -47.09 10.33 30.14
C CYS A 722 -46.24 10.38 28.84
N GLY A 723 -46.82 10.30 27.63
CA GLY A 723 -48.21 10.00 27.23
C GLY A 723 -48.49 10.41 25.77
N HIS A 724 -49.52 9.81 25.15
CA HIS A 724 -50.07 10.11 23.81
C HIS A 724 -49.17 9.93 22.56
N MET A 725 -49.48 8.86 21.81
CA MET A 725 -50.03 8.94 20.44
C MET A 725 -49.72 10.20 19.60
N LEU A 726 -48.98 10.03 18.49
CA LEU A 726 -48.99 10.95 17.35
C LEU A 726 -48.70 10.20 16.03
N LEU A 727 -49.13 10.80 14.93
CA LEU A 727 -49.24 10.26 13.55
C LEU A 727 -48.37 11.09 12.58
N ILE A 728 -48.28 10.68 11.30
CA ILE A 728 -47.88 11.50 10.12
C ILE A 728 -46.36 11.85 10.05
N ARG A 729 -45.66 11.82 8.88
CA ARG A 729 -45.92 11.27 7.53
C ARG A 729 -44.60 11.01 6.76
N GLN A 730 -44.70 10.39 5.59
CA GLN A 730 -43.58 10.19 4.64
C GLN A 730 -43.24 11.44 3.81
N GLY A 731 -42.02 11.48 3.24
CA GLY A 731 -41.43 12.66 2.59
C GLY A 731 -41.86 12.96 1.15
N ALA A 732 -43.13 13.31 0.91
CA ALA A 732 -43.50 14.20 -0.20
C ALA A 732 -43.41 15.68 0.25
N VAL A 733 -43.52 16.68 -0.63
CA VAL A 733 -43.66 18.09 -0.20
C VAL A 733 -45.09 18.31 0.29
N GLN A 734 -45.26 18.38 1.61
CA GLN A 734 -46.53 18.74 2.25
C GLN A 734 -46.49 20.23 2.61
N LEU A 735 -46.98 21.09 1.70
CA LEU A 735 -47.45 22.41 2.12
C LEU A 735 -48.76 22.20 2.89
N GLN A 736 -48.86 22.78 4.10
CA GLN A 736 -50.07 22.69 4.90
C GLN A 736 -51.15 23.62 4.33
N GLN A 737 -52.11 23.08 3.57
CA GLN A 737 -53.41 23.72 3.49
C GLN A 737 -54.12 23.57 4.84
N LYS A 738 -54.44 24.71 5.45
CA LYS A 738 -55.08 24.80 6.75
C LYS A 738 -56.59 24.62 6.56
N SER A 739 -57.12 23.46 6.92
CA SER A 739 -58.55 23.15 6.80
C SER A 739 -59.38 24.11 7.65
N VAL A 740 -60.17 24.97 6.99
CA VAL A 740 -61.27 25.70 7.62
C VAL A 740 -62.42 24.72 7.83
N PRO A 741 -63.01 24.60 9.03
CA PRO A 741 -64.21 23.80 9.23
C PRO A 741 -65.40 24.47 8.53
N GLY A 742 -66.20 23.67 7.82
CA GLY A 742 -67.55 24.03 7.36
C GLY A 742 -68.61 23.55 8.36
#